data_AF-A0A8S1EXF9-F1
#
_entry.id   AF-A0A8S1EXF9-F1
#
_cell.length_a   1.000
_cell.length_b   1.000
_cell.length_c   1.000
_cell.angle_alpha   90.00
_cell.angle_beta   90.00
_cell.angle_gamma   90.00
#
_symmetry.space_group_name_H-M   'P 1'
#
loop_
_entity.id
_entity.type
_entity.pdbx_description
1 polymer ?
#
loop_
_entity_poly.entity_id
_entity_poly.type
_entity_poly.pdbx_seq_one_letter_code
_entity_poly.pdbx_strand_id
1 'polypeptide(L)'
;MDRKDLDLNGVARCFTKNHVLITHCGTDSAFSVYQHALASHFARNPVVWKRNNKVFPHLLTFNLKFVPFDENLCFGPQINPAEAHKIAYLHIFNISVGNLEEYKSTVRHNVSDWFAKLNSKNDVQWIIIINTSRIRDRKTKASVMDKIRSDFSKHHSKLFELPDTTDHNAFTSFVQSLQQFLFHHLNLVVEIWDTSLKTAYEKRKQPNFDCYNYFVSMVEYGRFHWSFGAVEFAITIFDDLEQLFNEFVLRASEHDSPRWLTQLLNIPVRNRPDILVCMGNRVVEKDQAHYIGMRNYLLSQQIVLAVHLYQQKMKSNDAAPSLRSDCVIEILRRALISIESVKEFNTQLKNEKDESKTNCWIWWTVNESIDICNLLCDVSHLDPAVSLLSRLHLNKFDAVQSLFKFLRVIDDFQLDEFLKKDESNESKTLLAALRSVETMASEMEKVHDVCVHEMHNSARYRCALHVTQKLFDYLRIGLIFFIIQCENGGDEAMKELFFKKCQNKVVKWDQIWHKELFLIEISRFQSIQTIGSNVEMTLKIVSQLGFVLSNSRVVLHFDSSPNANIGHSNKLSVLSLQHDSRENVCRLVSEFKIKKQPSVDENRDEKSTKFELAANFDIQPGENNIKFSTDINVMGCFVLEKVSIISDNGCLRHESSNISSRSPPILICISTPHSISVINDTQPFLAGVVQKVEVEIEAKNDILSETNLQFLPSPPHLQFLV
;
A
#
# COMPACT_ATOMS: atom_id res chain seq x y z
N MET A 1 -3.66 8.35 25.36
CA MET A 1 -3.42 9.73 24.91
C MET A 1 -4.60 10.08 24.03
N ASP A 2 -5.21 11.25 24.18
CA ASP A 2 -6.28 11.69 23.27
C ASP A 2 -5.66 12.43 22.09
N ARG A 3 -6.27 12.32 20.91
CA ARG A 3 -5.78 12.88 19.64
C ARG A 3 -5.64 14.40 19.67
N LYS A 4 -6.43 15.08 20.51
CA LYS A 4 -6.36 16.54 20.74
C LYS A 4 -5.08 16.99 21.47
N ASP A 5 -4.44 16.05 22.18
CA ASP A 5 -3.18 16.26 22.90
C ASP A 5 -2.00 15.58 22.19
N LEU A 6 -2.17 15.19 20.92
CA LEU A 6 -1.15 14.50 20.15
C LEU A 6 -0.01 15.45 19.79
N ASP A 7 1.08 15.36 20.55
CA ASP A 7 2.35 16.03 20.28
C ASP A 7 3.52 15.05 20.45
N LEU A 8 4.70 15.43 19.94
CA LEU A 8 5.90 14.59 20.06
C LEU A 8 6.28 14.31 21.52
N ASN A 9 6.02 15.25 22.42
CA ASN A 9 6.30 15.08 23.85
C ASN A 9 5.33 14.08 24.48
N GLY A 10 4.08 14.04 24.05
CA GLY A 10 3.06 13.07 24.42
C GLY A 10 3.49 11.67 24.02
N VAL A 11 3.86 11.47 22.75
CA VAL A 11 4.37 10.17 22.26
C VAL A 11 5.61 9.75 23.02
N ALA A 12 6.54 10.67 23.27
CA ALA A 12 7.72 10.36 24.06
C ALA A 12 7.44 10.10 25.54
N ARG A 13 6.39 10.67 26.14
CA ARG A 13 5.96 10.36 27.51
C ARG A 13 5.38 8.97 27.66
N CYS A 14 4.88 8.38 26.57
CA CYS A 14 4.54 6.96 26.55
C CYS A 14 5.78 6.06 26.68
N PHE A 15 6.98 6.60 26.45
CA PHE A 15 8.21 5.89 26.75
C PHE A 15 8.45 5.85 28.27
N THR A 16 8.09 4.76 28.94
CA THR A 16 8.27 4.60 30.39
C THR A 16 9.14 3.40 30.75
N LYS A 17 10.29 3.67 31.38
CA LYS A 17 11.24 2.64 31.85
C LYS A 17 10.77 2.07 33.19
N ASN A 18 10.85 0.75 33.34
CA ASN A 18 10.71 0.11 34.65
C ASN A 18 11.91 0.45 35.54
N HIS A 19 11.67 0.51 36.85
CA HIS A 19 12.72 0.71 37.84
C HIS A 19 13.46 -0.59 38.13
N VAL A 20 14.77 -0.48 38.34
CA VAL A 20 15.58 -1.58 38.88
C VAL A 20 15.50 -1.47 40.39
N LEU A 21 14.76 -2.38 41.02
CA LEU A 21 14.52 -2.34 42.45
C LEU A 21 15.77 -2.82 43.19
N ILE A 22 16.19 -2.04 44.19
CA ILE A 22 17.21 -2.41 45.17
C ILE A 22 16.56 -2.32 46.53
N THR A 23 16.55 -3.44 47.26
CA THR A 23 16.05 -3.37 48.64
C THR A 23 17.15 -2.96 49.60
N HIS A 24 16.78 -2.28 50.68
CA HIS A 24 17.69 -1.98 51.76
C HIS A 24 17.08 -2.21 53.14
N CYS A 25 17.91 -2.60 54.10
CA CYS A 25 17.57 -2.76 55.51
C CYS A 25 18.75 -2.26 56.37
N GLY A 26 18.54 -2.14 57.69
CA GLY A 26 19.56 -1.75 58.65
C GLY A 26 19.35 -0.37 59.27
N THR A 27 20.37 0.13 59.97
CA THR A 27 20.24 1.25 60.92
C THR A 27 20.82 2.59 60.44
N ASP A 28 21.14 2.72 59.15
CA ASP A 28 21.88 3.89 58.66
C ASP A 28 21.01 4.93 57.92
N SER A 29 20.71 6.04 58.60
CA SER A 29 20.06 7.20 57.97
C SER A 29 20.96 7.91 56.94
N ALA A 30 22.29 7.77 57.04
CA ALA A 30 23.23 8.42 56.12
C ALA A 30 23.25 7.75 54.74
N PHE A 31 22.76 6.51 54.61
CA PHE A 31 22.70 5.82 53.33
C PHE A 31 21.77 6.50 52.31
N SER A 32 20.79 7.28 52.77
CA SER A 32 19.88 8.06 51.90
C SER A 32 20.61 8.96 50.89
N VAL A 33 21.70 9.60 51.31
CA VAL A 33 22.52 10.45 50.42
C VAL A 33 23.17 9.61 49.31
N TYR A 34 23.62 8.40 49.64
CA TYR A 34 24.22 7.48 48.68
C TYR A 34 23.20 6.89 47.73
N GLN A 35 21.96 6.64 48.18
CA GLN A 35 20.89 6.17 47.29
C GLN A 35 20.67 7.14 46.12
N HIS A 36 20.60 8.45 46.41
CA HIS A 36 20.48 9.48 45.38
C HIS A 36 21.73 9.56 44.48
N ALA A 37 22.94 9.50 45.07
CA ALA A 37 24.18 9.53 44.30
C ALA A 37 24.30 8.32 43.36
N LEU A 38 23.97 7.11 43.83
CA LEU A 38 23.98 5.87 43.06
C LEU A 38 22.93 5.91 41.95
N ALA A 39 21.68 6.26 42.26
CA ALA A 39 20.62 6.35 41.26
C ALA A 39 20.98 7.37 40.16
N SER A 40 21.51 8.53 40.54
CA SER A 40 21.99 9.54 39.59
C SER A 40 23.16 9.04 38.75
N HIS A 41 24.14 8.35 39.35
CA HIS A 41 25.29 7.82 38.63
C HIS A 41 24.85 6.80 37.57
N PHE A 42 24.07 5.81 37.97
CA PHE A 42 23.63 4.71 37.09
C PHE A 42 22.62 5.14 36.00
N ALA A 43 21.87 6.22 36.23
CA ALA A 43 20.99 6.79 35.22
C ALA A 43 21.74 7.61 34.16
N ARG A 44 22.87 8.24 34.52
CA ARG A 44 23.63 9.16 33.65
C ARG A 44 24.84 8.54 32.97
N ASN A 45 25.41 7.49 33.54
CA ASN A 45 26.63 6.86 33.02
C ASN A 45 26.26 5.50 32.42
N PRO A 46 26.17 5.39 31.08
CA PRO A 46 25.90 4.12 30.43
C PRO A 46 27.04 3.13 30.70
N VAL A 47 26.69 1.87 30.95
CA VAL A 47 27.64 0.81 31.29
C VAL A 47 27.67 -0.29 30.23
N VAL A 48 28.85 -0.86 30.03
CA VAL A 48 29.07 -1.96 29.09
C VAL A 48 28.69 -3.27 29.76
N TRP A 49 27.64 -3.92 29.27
CA TRP A 49 27.26 -5.26 29.72
C TRP A 49 28.03 -6.33 28.92
N LYS A 50 28.54 -7.34 29.62
CA LYS A 50 29.21 -8.50 29.01
C LYS A 50 28.40 -9.75 29.31
N ARG A 51 28.00 -10.44 28.25
CA ARG A 51 27.23 -11.68 28.31
C ARG A 51 28.06 -12.81 27.69
N ASN A 52 28.30 -13.89 28.44
CA ASN A 52 29.13 -15.02 28.00
C ASN A 52 30.49 -14.59 27.41
N ASN A 53 31.17 -13.68 28.10
CA ASN A 53 32.44 -13.05 27.68
C ASN A 53 32.40 -12.23 26.38
N LYS A 54 31.21 -12.02 25.78
CA LYS A 54 31.02 -11.13 24.64
C LYS A 54 30.41 -9.82 25.08
N VAL A 55 30.86 -8.72 24.48
CA VAL A 55 30.32 -7.39 24.73
C VAL A 55 28.92 -7.32 24.12
N PHE A 56 27.94 -6.92 24.93
CA PHE A 56 26.60 -6.61 24.43
C PHE A 56 26.67 -5.33 23.59
N PRO A 57 26.07 -5.29 22.39
CA PRO A 57 26.29 -4.20 21.44
C PRO A 57 25.73 -2.84 21.87
N HIS A 58 24.86 -2.79 22.88
CA HIS A 58 24.25 -1.55 23.37
C HIS A 58 24.66 -1.24 24.81
N LEU A 59 24.86 0.04 25.11
CA LEU A 59 25.16 0.50 26.46
C LEU A 59 23.89 0.49 27.31
N LEU A 60 24.01 0.07 28.58
CA LEU A 60 22.88 0.01 29.50
C LEU A 60 22.88 1.19 30.47
N THR A 61 21.70 1.66 30.85
CA THR A 61 21.45 2.64 31.92
C THR A 61 20.51 2.01 32.92
N PHE A 62 20.75 2.23 34.22
CA PHE A 62 19.94 1.62 35.28
C PHE A 62 19.14 2.69 35.99
N ASN A 63 17.81 2.62 35.89
CA ASN A 63 16.90 3.49 36.62
C ASN A 63 16.65 2.91 38.02
N LEU A 64 17.62 3.09 38.93
CA LEU A 64 17.56 2.48 40.26
C LEU A 64 16.46 3.09 41.13
N LYS A 65 15.75 2.22 41.87
CA LYS A 65 14.82 2.62 42.93
C LYS A 65 15.10 1.83 44.20
N PHE A 66 15.44 2.55 45.25
CA PHE A 66 15.67 1.96 46.57
C PHE A 66 14.35 1.84 47.34
N VAL A 67 14.09 0.67 47.90
CA VAL A 67 12.89 0.38 48.70
C VAL A 67 13.27 -0.38 49.98
N PRO A 68 12.47 -0.32 51.05
CA PRO A 68 12.69 -1.18 52.22
C PRO A 68 12.70 -2.65 51.85
N PHE A 69 13.47 -3.46 52.60
CA PHE A 69 13.48 -4.91 52.41
C PHE A 69 12.10 -5.52 52.62
N ASP A 70 11.67 -6.29 51.62
CA ASP A 70 10.49 -7.13 51.63
C ASP A 70 10.89 -8.49 51.02
N GLU A 71 10.52 -9.57 51.70
CA GLU A 71 10.80 -10.93 51.25
C GLU A 71 10.09 -11.26 49.93
N ASN A 72 8.93 -10.63 49.66
CA ASN A 72 8.16 -10.81 48.43
C ASN A 72 8.89 -10.27 47.19
N LEU A 73 9.90 -9.42 47.37
CA LEU A 73 10.71 -8.87 46.28
C LEU A 73 11.93 -9.74 45.95
N CYS A 74 12.19 -10.80 46.72
CA CYS A 74 13.34 -11.66 46.48
C CYS A 74 13.14 -12.53 45.24
N PHE A 75 14.22 -12.73 44.47
CA PHE A 75 14.21 -13.69 43.38
C PHE A 75 14.01 -15.12 43.90
N GLY A 76 13.36 -15.99 43.13
CA GLY A 76 12.98 -17.33 43.53
C GLY A 76 12.54 -18.20 42.34
N PRO A 77 12.54 -19.54 42.52
CA PRO A 77 12.40 -20.51 41.43
C PRO A 77 11.03 -20.54 40.73
N GLN A 78 10.01 -19.86 41.26
CA GLN A 78 8.67 -19.78 40.66
C GLN A 78 8.39 -18.47 39.91
N ILE A 79 9.38 -17.58 39.79
CA ILE A 79 9.14 -16.26 39.19
C ILE A 79 8.92 -16.40 37.70
N ASN A 80 7.80 -15.84 37.24
CA ASN A 80 7.58 -15.61 35.83
C ASN A 80 8.56 -14.52 35.34
N PRO A 81 9.41 -14.77 34.34
CA PRO A 81 10.35 -13.79 33.82
C PRO A 81 9.69 -12.46 33.40
N ALA A 82 8.43 -12.49 32.94
CA ALA A 82 7.66 -11.29 32.62
C ALA A 82 7.41 -10.36 33.84
N GLU A 83 7.58 -10.88 35.05
CA GLU A 83 7.47 -10.13 36.31
C GLU A 83 8.82 -9.66 36.86
N ALA A 84 9.91 -9.73 36.07
CA ALA A 84 11.23 -9.29 36.49
C ALA A 84 11.29 -7.82 36.97
N HIS A 85 10.36 -6.97 36.53
CA HIS A 85 10.25 -5.59 37.00
C HIS A 85 9.67 -5.45 38.42
N LYS A 86 9.06 -6.50 38.98
CA LYS A 86 8.45 -6.52 40.31
C LYS A 86 9.42 -6.97 41.42
N ILE A 87 10.59 -7.45 41.05
CA ILE A 87 11.56 -8.05 41.97
C ILE A 87 12.79 -7.18 42.13
N ALA A 88 13.52 -7.40 43.23
CA ALA A 88 14.76 -6.71 43.51
C ALA A 88 15.97 -7.42 42.90
N TYR A 89 16.84 -6.63 42.28
CA TYR A 89 18.07 -7.09 41.65
C TYR A 89 19.23 -7.18 42.64
N LEU A 90 19.12 -6.48 43.76
CA LEU A 90 20.13 -6.43 44.80
C LEU A 90 19.47 -6.14 46.15
N HIS A 91 19.93 -6.84 47.18
CA HIS A 91 19.53 -6.63 48.56
C HIS A 91 20.72 -6.07 49.37
N ILE A 92 20.52 -4.96 50.05
CA ILE A 92 21.57 -4.26 50.79
C ILE A 92 21.24 -4.27 52.28
N PHE A 93 22.20 -4.69 53.11
CA PHE A 93 22.12 -4.46 54.54
C PHE A 93 23.13 -3.39 54.97
N ASN A 94 22.64 -2.31 55.57
CA ASN A 94 23.46 -1.21 56.05
C ASN A 94 23.78 -1.37 57.54
N ILE A 95 25.07 -1.46 57.85
CA ILE A 95 25.60 -1.49 59.21
C ILE A 95 26.14 -0.11 59.55
N SER A 96 25.57 0.55 60.55
CA SER A 96 26.10 1.79 61.13
C SER A 96 26.21 1.61 62.64
N VAL A 97 27.44 1.57 63.15
CA VAL A 97 27.74 1.32 64.57
C VAL A 97 28.81 2.28 65.08
N GLY A 98 28.72 2.67 66.35
CA GLY A 98 29.69 3.53 67.03
C GLY A 98 30.79 2.76 67.77
N ASN A 99 30.61 1.47 68.05
CA ASN A 99 31.62 0.62 68.68
C ASN A 99 31.32 -0.89 68.46
N LEU A 100 32.23 -1.74 68.96
CA LEU A 100 32.15 -3.20 68.81
C LEU A 100 30.99 -3.85 69.58
N GLU A 101 30.61 -3.31 70.74
CA GLU A 101 29.55 -3.88 71.56
C GLU A 101 28.16 -3.61 70.97
N GLU A 102 27.94 -2.45 70.34
CA GLU A 102 26.72 -2.14 69.57
C GLU A 102 26.52 -3.15 68.41
N TYR A 103 27.60 -3.51 67.71
CA TYR A 103 27.55 -4.56 66.69
C TYR A 103 27.17 -5.92 67.26
N LYS A 104 27.86 -6.37 68.32
CA LYS A 104 27.65 -7.71 68.91
C LYS A 104 26.26 -7.88 69.52
N SER A 105 25.76 -6.86 70.21
CA SER A 105 24.52 -6.92 70.99
C SER A 105 23.26 -6.81 70.13
N THR A 106 23.29 -5.97 69.10
CA THR A 106 22.07 -5.58 68.37
C THR A 106 22.16 -5.86 66.88
N VAL A 107 23.18 -5.33 66.20
CA VAL A 107 23.22 -5.37 64.72
C VAL A 107 23.48 -6.77 64.19
N ARG A 108 24.34 -7.55 64.85
CA ARG A 108 24.68 -8.92 64.42
C ARG A 108 23.46 -9.81 64.29
N HIS A 109 22.54 -9.77 65.25
CA HIS A 109 21.30 -10.55 65.21
C HIS A 109 20.42 -10.14 64.02
N ASN A 110 20.23 -8.83 63.82
CA ASN A 110 19.42 -8.30 62.70
C ASN A 110 19.99 -8.70 61.33
N VAL A 111 21.32 -8.65 61.16
CA VAL A 111 21.98 -9.08 59.91
C VAL A 111 21.79 -10.58 59.71
N SER A 112 21.96 -11.40 60.75
CA SER A 112 21.77 -12.84 60.68
C SER A 112 20.33 -13.22 60.29
N ASP A 113 19.33 -12.55 60.88
CA ASP A 113 17.92 -12.80 60.58
C ASP A 113 17.56 -12.41 59.14
N TRP A 114 18.04 -11.25 58.67
CA TRP A 114 17.89 -10.83 57.27
C TRP A 114 18.56 -11.82 56.31
N PHE A 115 19.78 -12.26 56.65
CA PHE A 115 20.54 -13.19 55.83
C PHE A 115 19.87 -14.58 55.77
N ALA A 116 19.27 -15.05 56.87
CA ALA A 116 18.49 -16.28 56.89
C ALA A 116 17.27 -16.21 55.95
N LYS A 117 16.56 -15.07 55.92
CA LYS A 117 15.44 -14.84 54.99
C LYS A 117 15.91 -14.88 53.54
N LEU A 118 17.05 -14.26 53.23
CA LEU A 118 17.62 -14.30 51.87
C LEU A 118 18.06 -15.69 51.44
N ASN A 119 18.77 -16.43 52.32
CA ASN A 119 19.24 -17.78 52.01
C ASN A 119 18.13 -18.82 51.86
N SER A 120 16.91 -18.51 52.31
CA SER A 120 15.73 -19.35 52.03
C SER A 120 15.33 -19.32 50.55
N LYS A 121 15.88 -18.39 49.76
CA LYS A 121 15.64 -18.22 48.33
C LYS A 121 16.92 -18.52 47.55
N ASN A 122 16.76 -18.97 46.31
CA ASN A 122 17.88 -19.28 45.43
C ASN A 122 18.31 -18.06 44.61
N ASP A 123 19.60 -17.96 44.32
CA ASP A 123 20.20 -17.03 43.35
C ASP A 123 19.99 -15.53 43.62
N VAL A 124 19.74 -15.18 44.88
CA VAL A 124 19.56 -13.79 45.32
C VAL A 124 20.91 -13.08 45.47
N GLN A 125 21.00 -11.87 44.90
CA GLN A 125 22.18 -11.02 45.05
C GLN A 125 22.06 -10.11 46.27
N TRP A 126 23.12 -10.08 47.08
CA TRP A 126 23.13 -9.28 48.30
C TRP A 126 24.52 -8.78 48.64
N ILE A 127 24.57 -7.66 49.35
CA ILE A 127 25.78 -7.06 49.91
C ILE A 127 25.53 -6.48 51.30
N ILE A 128 26.62 -6.30 52.05
CA ILE A 128 26.62 -5.60 53.34
C ILE A 128 27.48 -4.35 53.18
N ILE A 129 26.89 -3.20 53.49
CA ILE A 129 27.56 -1.91 53.49
C ILE A 129 27.83 -1.51 54.94
N ILE A 130 29.07 -1.13 55.23
CA ILE A 130 29.55 -0.82 56.58
C ILE A 130 29.92 0.66 56.62
N ASN A 131 29.15 1.43 57.38
CA ASN A 131 29.42 2.83 57.64
C ASN A 131 30.16 2.98 58.97
N THR A 132 31.43 3.39 58.89
CA THR A 132 32.30 3.60 60.05
C THR A 132 32.42 5.07 60.47
N SER A 133 31.64 5.99 59.87
CA SER A 133 31.73 7.44 60.13
C SER A 133 31.49 7.84 61.58
N ARG A 134 30.73 7.02 62.35
CA ARG A 134 30.48 7.22 63.78
C ARG A 134 31.70 6.88 64.65
N ILE A 135 32.70 6.18 64.11
CA ILE A 135 33.89 5.71 64.83
C ILE A 135 35.08 6.62 64.50
N ARG A 136 35.48 7.46 65.46
CA ARG A 136 36.61 8.39 65.27
C ARG A 136 37.97 7.73 65.44
N ASP A 137 38.07 6.73 66.33
CA ASP A 137 39.33 6.05 66.65
C ASP A 137 39.67 4.94 65.63
N ARG A 138 40.91 4.98 65.10
CA ARG A 138 41.37 4.05 64.06
C ARG A 138 41.45 2.61 64.57
N LYS A 139 41.85 2.38 65.82
CA LYS A 139 41.97 1.01 66.39
C LYS A 139 40.60 0.37 66.57
N THR A 140 39.64 1.15 67.07
CA THR A 140 38.24 0.72 67.23
C THR A 140 37.61 0.43 65.88
N LYS A 141 37.85 1.28 64.88
CA LYS A 141 37.38 1.07 63.50
C LYS A 141 37.92 -0.24 62.91
N ALA A 142 39.21 -0.50 63.04
CA ALA A 142 39.83 -1.75 62.58
C ALA A 142 39.22 -2.98 63.29
N SER A 143 39.06 -2.91 64.62
CA SER A 143 38.49 -4.02 65.40
C SER A 143 37.05 -4.36 65.00
N VAL A 144 36.21 -3.36 64.73
CA VAL A 144 34.84 -3.57 64.23
C VAL A 144 34.86 -4.21 62.84
N MET A 145 35.67 -3.69 61.93
CA MET A 145 35.79 -4.22 60.56
C MET A 145 36.30 -5.67 60.56
N ASP A 146 37.30 -5.98 61.37
CA ASP A 146 37.84 -7.34 61.48
C ASP A 146 36.82 -8.31 62.07
N LYS A 147 36.01 -7.85 63.03
CA LYS A 147 34.94 -8.68 63.58
C LYS A 147 33.85 -8.97 62.55
N ILE A 148 33.40 -7.97 61.79
CA ILE A 148 32.39 -8.17 60.73
C ILE A 148 32.95 -9.10 59.65
N ARG A 149 34.19 -8.87 59.21
CA ARG A 149 34.89 -9.73 58.25
C ARG A 149 35.02 -11.17 58.75
N SER A 150 35.30 -11.38 60.04
CA SER A 150 35.36 -12.70 60.66
C SER A 150 34.01 -13.40 60.63
N ASP A 151 32.93 -12.70 60.98
CA ASP A 151 31.56 -13.24 60.97
C ASP A 151 31.09 -13.62 59.55
N PHE A 152 31.56 -12.91 58.53
CA PHE A 152 31.27 -13.14 57.10
C PHE A 152 32.48 -13.64 56.31
N SER A 153 33.34 -14.46 56.92
CA SER A 153 34.61 -14.88 56.33
C SER A 153 34.50 -15.62 54.99
N LYS A 154 33.36 -16.27 54.73
CA LYS A 154 33.07 -16.92 53.43
C LYS A 154 32.59 -15.95 52.34
N HIS A 155 32.33 -14.69 52.71
CA HIS A 155 31.65 -13.70 51.86
C HIS A 155 32.38 -12.35 51.85
N HIS A 156 33.71 -12.32 52.01
CA HIS A 156 34.49 -11.08 52.02
C HIS A 156 34.23 -10.17 50.82
N SER A 157 34.00 -10.74 49.62
CA SER A 157 33.70 -9.99 48.40
C SER A 157 32.34 -9.28 48.39
N LYS A 158 31.49 -9.54 49.40
CA LYS A 158 30.17 -8.92 49.57
C LYS A 158 30.14 -7.84 50.66
N LEU A 159 31.28 -7.55 51.28
CA LEU A 159 31.42 -6.57 52.35
C LEU A 159 32.07 -5.30 51.81
N PHE A 160 31.37 -4.18 51.88
CA PHE A 160 31.84 -2.89 51.39
C PHE A 160 31.88 -1.88 52.53
N GLU A 161 33.02 -1.22 52.71
CA GLU A 161 33.06 -0.03 53.54
C GLU A 161 32.50 1.14 52.72
N LEU A 162 31.57 1.91 53.31
CA LEU A 162 30.94 3.04 52.64
C LEU A 162 32.01 4.13 52.40
N PRO A 163 32.36 4.46 51.13
CA PRO A 163 33.38 5.46 50.84
C PRO A 163 32.87 6.85 51.19
N ASP A 164 33.76 7.77 51.55
CA ASP A 164 33.40 9.19 51.62
C ASP A 164 32.97 9.65 50.22
N THR A 165 31.80 10.29 50.08
CA THR A 165 31.31 10.78 48.78
C THR A 165 32.24 11.80 48.12
N THR A 166 33.11 12.44 48.89
CA THR A 166 34.14 13.37 48.38
C THR A 166 35.35 12.66 47.78
N ASP A 167 35.57 11.38 48.12
CA ASP A 167 36.58 10.54 47.51
C ASP A 167 36.02 9.90 46.22
N HIS A 168 36.22 10.60 45.11
CA HIS A 168 35.75 10.17 43.80
C HIS A 168 36.27 8.79 43.37
N ASN A 169 37.49 8.43 43.75
CA ASN A 169 38.09 7.14 43.36
C ASN A 169 37.43 6.00 44.14
N ALA A 170 37.32 6.15 45.47
CA ALA A 170 36.68 5.14 46.31
C ALA A 170 35.19 4.97 45.97
N PHE A 171 34.47 6.07 45.70
CA PHE A 171 33.09 6.02 45.24
C PHE A 171 32.96 5.29 43.90
N THR A 172 33.85 5.56 42.95
CA THR A 172 33.83 4.89 41.63
C THR A 172 34.09 3.39 41.75
N SER A 173 35.06 2.96 42.57
CA SER A 173 35.31 1.53 42.82
C SER A 173 34.13 0.84 43.49
N PHE A 174 33.44 1.54 44.41
CA PHE A 174 32.22 1.02 45.04
C PHE A 174 31.08 0.85 44.02
N VAL A 175 30.86 1.84 43.16
CA VAL A 175 29.88 1.77 42.06
C VAL A 175 30.18 0.60 41.12
N GLN A 176 31.44 0.42 40.72
CA GLN A 176 31.84 -0.70 39.86
C GLN A 176 31.55 -2.06 40.52
N SER A 177 31.71 -2.15 41.83
CA SER A 177 31.38 -3.37 42.58
C SER A 177 29.88 -3.64 42.59
N LEU A 178 29.05 -2.62 42.83
CA LEU A 178 27.59 -2.74 42.73
C LEU A 178 27.14 -3.16 41.33
N GLN A 179 27.74 -2.58 40.30
CA GLN A 179 27.47 -2.89 38.90
C GLN A 179 27.69 -4.39 38.61
N GLN A 180 28.72 -5.01 39.19
CA GLN A 180 28.97 -6.45 39.00
C GLN A 180 27.84 -7.32 39.56
N PHE A 181 27.28 -6.98 40.73
CA PHE A 181 26.13 -7.71 41.28
C PHE A 181 24.87 -7.51 40.45
N LEU A 182 24.59 -6.28 39.99
CA LEU A 182 23.47 -6.00 39.10
C LEU A 182 23.60 -6.80 37.79
N PHE A 183 24.78 -6.85 37.19
CA PHE A 183 25.04 -7.64 35.98
C PHE A 183 24.92 -9.14 36.19
N HIS A 184 25.38 -9.65 37.34
CA HIS A 184 25.22 -11.07 37.66
C HIS A 184 23.74 -11.44 37.72
N HIS A 185 22.91 -10.64 38.41
CA HIS A 185 21.47 -10.91 38.46
C HIS A 185 20.80 -10.71 37.09
N LEU A 186 21.20 -9.67 36.34
CA LEU A 186 20.70 -9.43 35.00
C LEU A 186 20.95 -10.62 34.06
N ASN A 187 22.15 -11.21 34.12
CA ASN A 187 22.50 -12.41 33.35
C ASN A 187 21.58 -13.58 33.67
N LEU A 188 21.34 -13.84 34.97
CA LEU A 188 20.45 -14.90 35.42
C LEU A 188 19.02 -14.71 34.89
N VAL A 189 18.45 -13.51 35.06
CA VAL A 189 17.09 -13.20 34.62
C VAL A 189 16.95 -13.40 33.10
N VAL A 190 17.91 -12.89 32.31
CA VAL A 190 17.89 -13.03 30.85
C VAL A 190 18.08 -14.48 30.43
N GLU A 191 18.94 -15.25 31.10
CA GLU A 191 19.14 -16.68 30.79
C GLU A 191 17.87 -17.51 31.01
N ILE A 192 17.17 -17.26 32.11
CA ILE A 192 15.88 -17.90 32.40
C ILE A 192 14.84 -17.51 31.35
N TRP A 193 14.79 -16.22 30.97
CA TRP A 193 13.84 -15.73 29.98
C TRP A 193 14.12 -16.31 28.59
N ASP A 194 15.37 -16.32 28.14
CA ASP A 194 15.79 -16.89 26.86
C ASP A 194 15.46 -18.38 26.78
N THR A 195 15.72 -19.12 27.86
CA THR A 195 15.38 -20.54 27.95
C THR A 195 13.86 -20.75 27.86
N SER A 196 13.09 -19.95 28.59
CA SER A 196 11.62 -20.00 28.58
C SER A 196 11.04 -19.70 27.18
N LEU A 197 11.50 -18.62 26.54
CA LEU A 197 11.08 -18.23 25.19
C LEU A 197 11.46 -19.28 24.15
N LYS A 198 12.67 -19.84 24.23
CA LYS A 198 13.11 -20.92 23.34
C LYS A 198 12.22 -22.15 23.49
N THR A 199 11.97 -22.60 24.72
CA THR A 199 11.10 -23.75 24.99
C THR A 199 9.66 -23.49 24.53
N ALA A 200 9.14 -22.28 24.69
CA ALA A 200 7.83 -21.91 24.17
C ALA A 200 7.81 -21.96 22.63
N TYR A 201 8.80 -21.36 21.97
CA TYR A 201 8.93 -21.34 20.51
C TYR A 201 9.05 -22.74 19.90
N GLU A 202 9.77 -23.67 20.55
CA GLU A 202 9.87 -25.06 20.10
C GLU A 202 8.50 -25.76 20.05
N LYS A 203 7.56 -25.33 20.91
CA LYS A 203 6.19 -25.84 20.94
C LYS A 203 5.26 -25.20 19.90
N ARG A 204 5.71 -24.24 19.09
CA ARG A 204 4.86 -23.49 18.13
C ARG A 204 4.07 -24.36 17.14
N LYS A 205 4.50 -25.59 16.86
CA LYS A 205 3.76 -26.51 15.97
C LYS A 205 2.67 -27.31 16.71
N GLN A 206 2.69 -27.30 18.04
CA GLN A 206 1.73 -28.04 18.86
C GLN A 206 0.37 -27.33 18.85
N PRO A 207 -0.75 -28.08 18.85
CA PRO A 207 -2.10 -27.50 18.79
C PRO A 207 -2.50 -26.71 20.05
N ASN A 208 -1.82 -26.96 21.17
CA ASN A 208 -2.00 -26.27 22.45
C ASN A 208 -0.98 -25.15 22.68
N PHE A 209 -0.25 -24.73 21.63
CA PHE A 209 0.66 -23.59 21.75
C PHE A 209 -0.12 -22.32 22.07
N ASP A 210 0.26 -21.68 23.18
CA ASP A 210 -0.35 -20.44 23.62
C ASP A 210 0.35 -19.24 22.96
N CYS A 211 -0.10 -18.89 21.76
CA CYS A 211 0.44 -17.78 20.98
C CYS A 211 0.35 -16.45 21.74
N TYR A 212 -0.75 -16.22 22.47
CA TYR A 212 -0.94 -15.00 23.25
C TYR A 212 0.11 -14.87 24.35
N ASN A 213 0.33 -15.92 25.15
CA ASN A 213 1.34 -15.88 26.20
C ASN A 213 2.76 -15.77 25.64
N TYR A 214 3.04 -16.39 24.48
CA TYR A 214 4.31 -16.18 23.79
C TYR A 214 4.49 -14.73 23.33
N PHE A 215 3.46 -14.15 22.72
CA PHE A 215 3.45 -12.74 22.30
C PHE A 215 3.71 -11.80 23.47
N VAL A 216 2.95 -11.92 24.56
CA VAL A 216 3.11 -11.10 25.76
C VAL A 216 4.51 -11.26 26.35
N SER A 217 5.04 -12.48 26.43
CA SER A 217 6.39 -12.73 26.93
C SER A 217 7.47 -12.07 26.07
N MET A 218 7.35 -12.12 24.74
CA MET A 218 8.29 -11.45 23.82
C MET A 218 8.19 -9.91 23.91
N VAL A 219 6.99 -9.37 24.03
CA VAL A 219 6.76 -7.94 24.24
C VAL A 219 7.41 -7.46 25.54
N GLU A 220 7.18 -8.18 26.65
CA GLU A 220 7.78 -7.84 27.93
C GLU A 220 9.31 -8.02 27.91
N TYR A 221 9.84 -8.96 27.14
CA TYR A 221 11.28 -9.13 26.91
C TYR A 221 11.89 -7.94 26.15
N GLY A 222 11.19 -7.40 25.15
CA GLY A 222 11.55 -6.14 24.49
C GLY A 222 11.51 -4.95 25.45
N ARG A 223 10.44 -4.82 26.23
CA ARG A 223 10.27 -3.77 27.26
C ARG A 223 11.32 -3.83 28.36
N PHE A 224 11.78 -5.02 28.70
CA PHE A 224 12.88 -5.23 29.63
C PHE A 224 14.15 -4.55 29.12
N HIS A 225 14.58 -4.83 27.89
CA HIS A 225 15.78 -4.22 27.30
C HIS A 225 15.63 -2.71 27.11
N TRP A 226 14.45 -2.26 26.67
CA TRP A 226 14.08 -0.84 26.66
C TRP A 226 14.31 -0.20 28.04
N SER A 227 13.87 -0.85 29.12
CA SER A 227 13.96 -0.30 30.48
C SER A 227 15.42 -0.08 30.93
N PHE A 228 16.35 -0.89 30.41
CA PHE A 228 17.79 -0.69 30.59
C PHE A 228 18.40 0.30 29.58
N GLY A 229 17.60 1.00 28.77
CA GLY A 229 18.09 1.96 27.78
C GLY A 229 18.67 1.34 26.50
N ALA A 230 18.59 0.02 26.32
CA ALA A 230 18.96 -0.66 25.08
C ALA A 230 17.82 -0.53 24.04
N VAL A 231 17.47 0.70 23.70
CA VAL A 231 16.29 1.03 22.91
C VAL A 231 16.38 0.50 21.47
N GLU A 232 17.56 0.60 20.85
CA GLU A 232 17.81 0.04 19.52
C GLU A 232 17.73 -1.50 19.49
N PHE A 233 18.09 -2.17 20.60
CA PHE A 233 17.90 -3.61 20.69
C PHE A 233 16.44 -3.98 20.88
N ALA A 234 15.72 -3.20 21.69
CA ALA A 234 14.30 -3.42 21.94
C ALA A 234 13.50 -3.31 20.64
N ILE A 235 13.73 -2.27 19.81
CA ILE A 235 13.03 -2.13 18.53
C ILE A 235 13.32 -3.32 17.59
N THR A 236 14.54 -3.85 17.56
CA THR A 236 14.86 -5.07 16.81
C THR A 236 14.06 -6.27 17.31
N ILE A 237 13.88 -6.44 18.63
CA ILE A 237 13.02 -7.52 19.16
C ILE A 237 11.57 -7.38 18.66
N PHE A 238 11.03 -6.15 18.62
CA PHE A 238 9.68 -5.91 18.10
C PHE A 238 9.59 -6.17 16.59
N ASP A 239 10.58 -5.73 15.81
CA ASP A 239 10.67 -5.97 14.37
C ASP A 239 10.82 -7.48 14.06
N ASP A 240 11.63 -8.21 14.83
CA ASP A 240 11.79 -9.68 14.71
C ASP A 240 10.49 -10.41 15.05
N LEU A 241 9.76 -9.95 16.08
CA LEU A 241 8.45 -10.51 16.44
C LEU A 241 7.41 -10.25 15.35
N GLU A 242 7.42 -9.05 14.75
CA GLU A 242 6.57 -8.70 13.61
C GLU A 242 6.85 -9.63 12.42
N GLN A 243 8.12 -9.81 12.06
CA GLN A 243 8.56 -10.69 10.99
C GLN A 243 8.15 -12.14 11.27
N LEU A 244 8.38 -12.63 12.49
CA LEU A 244 8.06 -13.99 12.89
C LEU A 244 6.56 -14.30 12.73
N PHE A 245 5.70 -13.38 13.18
CA PHE A 245 4.25 -13.56 13.03
C PHE A 245 3.85 -13.55 11.56
N ASN A 246 4.54 -12.77 10.71
CA ASN A 246 4.22 -12.73 9.28
C ASN A 246 4.64 -14.04 8.61
N GLU A 247 5.78 -14.59 9.00
CA GLU A 247 6.25 -15.91 8.55
C GLU A 247 5.24 -17.03 8.91
N PHE A 248 4.64 -16.99 10.11
CA PHE A 248 3.59 -17.95 10.46
C PHE A 248 2.38 -17.86 9.54
N VAL A 249 1.99 -16.66 9.14
CA VAL A 249 0.87 -16.43 8.22
C VAL A 249 1.18 -16.89 6.81
N LEU A 250 2.37 -16.57 6.29
CA LEU A 250 2.76 -16.99 4.95
C LEU A 250 2.80 -18.52 4.79
N ARG A 251 3.11 -19.23 5.88
CA ARG A 251 3.10 -20.70 5.92
C ARG A 251 1.74 -21.30 6.28
N ALA A 252 0.68 -20.50 6.40
CA ALA A 252 -0.61 -20.97 6.87
C ALA A 252 -1.26 -22.04 5.96
N SER A 253 -0.91 -22.04 4.66
CA SER A 253 -1.41 -22.97 3.65
C SER A 253 -0.57 -24.26 3.51
N GLU A 254 0.55 -24.37 4.23
CA GLU A 254 1.40 -25.57 4.21
C GLU A 254 0.80 -26.71 5.03
N HIS A 255 1.14 -27.97 4.69
CA HIS A 255 0.64 -29.17 5.39
C HIS A 255 1.01 -29.21 6.89
N ASP A 256 2.06 -28.51 7.30
CA ASP A 256 2.54 -28.42 8.69
C ASP A 256 2.24 -27.04 9.33
N SER A 257 1.19 -26.37 8.83
CA SER A 257 0.73 -25.07 9.32
C SER A 257 0.29 -25.14 10.78
N PRO A 258 0.62 -24.13 11.61
CA PRO A 258 0.28 -24.15 13.03
C PRO A 258 -1.24 -24.04 13.25
N ARG A 259 -1.84 -25.05 13.87
CA ARG A 259 -3.29 -25.10 14.14
C ARG A 259 -3.81 -23.99 15.05
N TRP A 260 -2.94 -23.37 15.86
CA TRP A 260 -3.33 -22.23 16.69
C TRP A 260 -3.57 -20.95 15.87
N LEU A 261 -3.04 -20.86 14.65
CA LEU A 261 -3.19 -19.66 13.83
C LEU A 261 -4.66 -19.45 13.43
N THR A 262 -5.38 -20.52 13.09
CA THR A 262 -6.83 -20.45 12.83
C THR A 262 -7.64 -20.15 14.09
N GLN A 263 -7.13 -20.47 15.28
CA GLN A 263 -7.80 -20.12 16.55
C GLN A 263 -7.86 -18.61 16.76
N LEU A 264 -6.95 -17.83 16.16
CA LEU A 264 -7.02 -16.36 16.22
C LEU A 264 -8.28 -15.80 15.54
N LEU A 265 -8.89 -16.52 14.60
CA LEU A 265 -10.18 -16.16 13.99
C LEU A 265 -11.35 -16.25 14.97
N ASN A 266 -11.19 -17.01 16.06
CA ASN A 266 -12.23 -17.19 17.06
C ASN A 266 -12.29 -16.03 18.07
N ILE A 267 -11.27 -15.15 18.10
CA ILE A 267 -11.23 -13.98 18.98
C ILE A 267 -11.86 -12.81 18.21
N PRO A 268 -13.09 -12.37 18.55
CA PRO A 268 -13.77 -11.34 17.79
C PRO A 268 -13.13 -9.96 17.98
N VAL A 269 -13.04 -9.19 16.91
CA VAL A 269 -12.71 -7.76 17.00
C VAL A 269 -13.94 -7.01 17.53
N ARG A 270 -13.92 -6.64 18.82
CA ARG A 270 -15.06 -6.00 19.52
C ARG A 270 -14.96 -4.49 19.60
N ASN A 271 -13.74 -3.97 19.77
CA ASN A 271 -13.44 -2.56 19.95
C ASN A 271 -12.41 -2.11 18.90
N ARG A 272 -12.33 -0.80 18.65
CA ARG A 272 -11.30 -0.21 17.79
C ARG A 272 -9.91 -0.51 18.34
N PRO A 273 -9.01 -1.13 17.54
CA PRO A 273 -7.58 -1.13 17.83
C PRO A 273 -7.04 0.26 17.50
N ASP A 274 -6.70 1.04 18.53
CA ASP A 274 -6.25 2.43 18.42
C ASP A 274 -4.74 2.51 18.73
N ILE A 275 -3.95 3.09 17.82
CA ILE A 275 -2.50 3.17 18.00
C ILE A 275 -2.16 3.98 19.25
N LEU A 276 -2.80 5.14 19.46
CA LEU A 276 -2.54 6.07 20.57
C LEU A 276 -2.88 5.48 21.94
N VAL A 277 -3.93 4.66 22.01
CA VAL A 277 -4.29 3.93 23.23
C VAL A 277 -3.24 2.87 23.56
N CYS A 278 -2.78 2.14 22.53
CA CYS A 278 -1.76 1.10 22.69
C CYS A 278 -0.36 1.64 22.99
N MET A 279 -0.10 2.96 22.84
CA MET A 279 1.24 3.52 23.07
C MET A 279 1.67 3.46 24.53
N GLY A 280 0.70 3.49 25.46
CA GLY A 280 1.02 3.41 26.89
C GLY A 280 1.61 2.06 27.31
N ASN A 281 2.07 1.98 28.57
CA ASN A 281 2.55 0.75 29.20
C ASN A 281 1.46 -0.30 29.51
N ARG A 282 0.41 -0.37 28.69
CA ARG A 282 -0.63 -1.39 28.83
C ARG A 282 -0.13 -2.70 28.23
N VAL A 283 -0.61 -3.82 28.77
CA VAL A 283 -0.43 -5.14 28.17
C VAL A 283 -1.67 -5.39 27.30
N VAL A 284 -1.50 -6.05 26.15
CA VAL A 284 -2.64 -6.49 25.35
C VAL A 284 -3.46 -7.48 26.17
N GLU A 285 -4.74 -7.20 26.40
CA GLU A 285 -5.62 -8.12 27.11
C GLU A 285 -5.97 -9.33 26.24
N LYS A 286 -6.25 -10.48 26.88
CA LYS A 286 -6.47 -11.75 26.15
C LYS A 286 -7.66 -11.70 25.18
N ASP A 287 -8.69 -10.92 25.49
CA ASP A 287 -9.86 -10.72 24.64
C ASP A 287 -9.62 -9.70 23.50
N GLN A 288 -8.53 -8.93 23.58
CA GLN A 288 -8.04 -8.02 22.53
C GLN A 288 -6.92 -8.65 21.68
N ALA A 289 -6.46 -9.85 22.05
CA ALA A 289 -5.37 -10.56 21.40
C ALA A 289 -5.75 -11.27 20.09
N HIS A 290 -6.71 -10.72 19.34
CA HIS A 290 -6.90 -11.09 17.94
C HIS A 290 -5.71 -10.59 17.10
N TYR A 291 -5.53 -11.13 15.89
CA TYR A 291 -4.34 -10.84 15.08
C TYR A 291 -4.15 -9.33 14.82
N ILE A 292 -5.22 -8.61 14.47
CA ILE A 292 -5.18 -7.14 14.30
C ILE A 292 -4.74 -6.42 15.58
N GLY A 293 -5.21 -6.85 16.76
CA GLY A 293 -4.92 -6.20 18.03
C GLY A 293 -3.45 -6.37 18.42
N MET A 294 -2.91 -7.58 18.24
CA MET A 294 -1.48 -7.84 18.42
C MET A 294 -0.63 -7.00 17.45
N ARG A 295 -1.01 -6.92 16.16
CA ARG A 295 -0.32 -6.11 15.15
C ARG A 295 -0.37 -4.62 15.43
N ASN A 296 -1.53 -4.11 15.81
CA ASN A 296 -1.73 -2.71 16.19
C ASN A 296 -0.88 -2.34 17.41
N TYR A 297 -0.82 -3.23 18.40
CA TYR A 297 0.01 -3.04 19.57
C TYR A 297 1.51 -3.01 19.23
N LEU A 298 2.00 -3.94 18.41
CA LEU A 298 3.41 -3.93 17.97
C LEU A 298 3.77 -2.62 17.27
N LEU A 299 2.95 -2.22 16.29
CA LEU A 299 3.13 -0.97 15.56
C LEU A 299 3.19 0.23 16.52
N SER A 300 2.27 0.27 17.48
CA SER A 300 2.23 1.33 18.48
C SER A 300 3.50 1.40 19.34
N GLN A 301 3.99 0.27 19.83
CA GLN A 301 5.24 0.23 20.61
C GLN A 301 6.46 0.60 19.74
N GLN A 302 6.52 0.13 18.50
CA GLN A 302 7.59 0.49 17.55
C GLN A 302 7.61 2.00 17.26
N ILE A 303 6.44 2.65 17.13
CA ILE A 303 6.34 4.10 16.96
C ILE A 303 6.87 4.84 18.19
N VAL A 304 6.47 4.44 19.40
CA VAL A 304 6.97 5.04 20.66
C VAL A 304 8.50 4.95 20.72
N LEU A 305 9.05 3.79 20.36
CA LEU A 305 10.49 3.56 20.32
C LEU A 305 11.20 4.43 19.27
N ALA A 306 10.65 4.51 18.05
CA ALA A 306 11.22 5.31 16.97
C ALA A 306 11.26 6.80 17.35
N VAL A 307 10.16 7.33 17.89
CA VAL A 307 10.09 8.73 18.35
C VAL A 307 11.03 8.98 19.53
N HIS A 308 11.14 8.05 20.47
CA HIS A 308 12.09 8.17 21.58
C HIS A 308 13.55 8.20 21.10
N LEU A 309 13.93 7.29 20.19
CA LEU A 309 15.25 7.25 19.59
C LEU A 309 15.56 8.55 18.83
N TYR A 310 14.61 9.05 18.06
CA TYR A 310 14.70 10.35 17.40
C TYR A 310 15.02 11.46 18.40
N GLN A 311 14.25 11.57 19.49
CA GLN A 311 14.46 12.62 20.50
C GLN A 311 15.80 12.46 21.25
N GLN A 312 16.22 11.23 21.51
CA GLN A 312 17.50 10.96 22.15
C GLN A 312 18.66 11.40 21.24
N LYS A 313 18.61 11.04 19.95
CA LYS A 313 19.64 11.39 18.97
C LYS A 313 19.66 12.88 18.64
N MET A 314 18.50 13.55 18.62
CA MET A 314 18.37 15.00 18.43
C MET A 314 19.04 15.83 19.54
N LYS A 315 19.22 15.28 20.74
CA LYS A 315 19.94 15.96 21.84
C LYS A 315 21.46 15.90 21.69
N SER A 316 21.97 15.12 20.74
CA SER A 316 23.40 15.03 20.45
C SER A 316 23.86 16.26 19.66
N ASN A 317 25.08 16.73 19.92
CA ASN A 317 25.71 17.80 19.14
C ASN A 317 25.95 17.38 17.67
N ASP A 318 26.02 16.07 17.40
CA ASP A 318 26.25 15.48 16.08
C ASP A 318 24.96 14.95 15.43
N ALA A 319 23.80 15.52 15.76
CA ALA A 319 22.53 15.07 15.21
C ALA A 319 22.50 15.25 13.68
N ALA A 320 22.32 14.14 12.95
CA ALA A 320 22.22 14.16 11.50
C ALA A 320 21.02 15.03 11.05
N PRO A 321 21.18 15.89 10.03
CA PRO A 321 20.07 16.70 9.51
C PRO A 321 18.87 15.87 9.02
N SER A 322 19.12 14.64 8.55
CA SER A 322 18.11 13.69 8.06
C SER A 322 17.32 12.97 9.16
N LEU A 323 17.69 13.11 10.42
CA LEU A 323 17.16 12.27 11.49
C LEU A 323 15.62 12.37 11.66
N ARG A 324 15.02 13.51 11.30
CA ARG A 324 13.55 13.68 11.21
C ARG A 324 12.95 12.83 10.10
N SER A 325 13.47 12.99 8.87
CA SER A 325 12.99 12.25 7.70
C SER A 325 13.22 10.75 7.86
N ASP A 326 14.34 10.34 8.45
CA ASP A 326 14.66 8.93 8.71
C ASP A 326 13.64 8.32 9.67
N CYS A 327 13.29 9.03 10.76
CA CYS A 327 12.26 8.59 11.70
C CYS A 327 10.88 8.46 11.02
N VAL A 328 10.51 9.42 10.19
CA VAL A 328 9.24 9.37 9.42
C VAL A 328 9.21 8.16 8.48
N ILE A 329 10.27 7.94 7.70
CA ILE A 329 10.37 6.79 6.78
C ILE A 329 10.21 5.47 7.54
N GLU A 330 10.83 5.36 8.71
CA GLU A 330 10.76 4.17 9.56
C GLU A 330 9.37 3.93 10.16
N ILE A 331 8.63 4.98 10.54
CA ILE A 331 7.23 4.88 11.00
C ILE A 331 6.31 4.45 9.84
N LEU A 332 6.41 5.12 8.69
CA LEU A 332 5.58 4.79 7.52
C LEU A 332 5.83 3.36 7.03
N ARG A 333 7.09 2.92 7.04
CA ARG A 333 7.45 1.55 6.65
C ARG A 333 6.81 0.52 7.58
N ARG A 334 6.88 0.71 8.89
CA ARG A 334 6.27 -0.21 9.88
C ARG A 334 4.75 -0.21 9.80
N ALA A 335 4.12 0.95 9.61
CA ALA A 335 2.68 1.04 9.39
C ALA A 335 2.26 0.22 8.15
N LEU A 336 3.02 0.33 7.06
CA LEU A 336 2.76 -0.41 5.83
C LEU A 336 2.95 -1.92 6.01
N ILE A 337 4.03 -2.36 6.65
CA ILE A 337 4.28 -3.80 6.91
C ILE A 337 3.16 -4.38 7.78
N SER A 338 2.74 -3.66 8.82
CA SER A 338 1.64 -4.10 9.70
C SER A 338 0.32 -4.23 8.94
N ILE A 339 -0.04 -3.25 8.10
CA ILE A 339 -1.23 -3.31 7.24
C ILE A 339 -1.17 -4.50 6.28
N GLU A 340 -0.06 -4.67 5.57
CA GLU A 340 0.11 -5.75 4.60
C GLU A 340 0.07 -7.13 5.27
N SER A 341 0.67 -7.26 6.45
CA SER A 341 0.63 -8.50 7.24
C SER A 341 -0.78 -8.88 7.72
N VAL A 342 -1.64 -7.90 7.99
CA VAL A 342 -3.05 -8.12 8.34
C VAL A 342 -3.88 -8.52 7.11
N LYS A 343 -3.67 -7.86 5.98
CA LYS A 343 -4.32 -8.25 4.71
C LYS A 343 -3.93 -9.67 4.30
N GLU A 344 -2.65 -10.01 4.44
CA GLU A 344 -2.14 -11.35 4.15
C GLU A 344 -2.78 -12.38 5.08
N PHE A 345 -2.89 -12.10 6.37
CA PHE A 345 -3.59 -12.97 7.33
C PHE A 345 -5.03 -13.25 6.92
N ASN A 346 -5.78 -12.20 6.56
CA ASN A 346 -7.16 -12.38 6.13
C ASN A 346 -7.26 -13.20 4.83
N THR A 347 -6.32 -12.99 3.90
CA THR A 347 -6.28 -13.70 2.62
C THR A 347 -5.94 -15.19 2.82
N GLN A 348 -4.86 -15.50 3.55
CA GLN A 348 -4.39 -16.86 3.76
C GLN A 348 -5.37 -17.70 4.59
N LEU A 349 -6.05 -17.08 5.55
CA LEU A 349 -7.02 -17.77 6.42
C LEU A 349 -8.47 -17.65 5.97
N LYS A 350 -8.75 -16.95 4.86
CA LYS A 350 -10.11 -16.69 4.36
C LYS A 350 -11.00 -16.04 5.44
N ASN A 351 -10.48 -15.03 6.12
CA ASN A 351 -11.18 -14.32 7.20
C ASN A 351 -12.18 -13.30 6.65
N GLU A 352 -13.27 -13.78 6.05
CA GLU A 352 -14.32 -12.91 5.49
C GLU A 352 -15.12 -12.19 6.58
N LYS A 353 -15.23 -12.79 7.77
CA LYS A 353 -16.07 -12.30 8.87
C LYS A 353 -15.64 -10.93 9.41
N ASP A 354 -14.34 -10.70 9.56
CA ASP A 354 -13.80 -9.45 10.11
C ASP A 354 -13.27 -8.51 9.02
N GLU A 355 -13.52 -8.80 7.74
CA GLU A 355 -12.99 -8.01 6.61
C GLU A 355 -13.39 -6.53 6.72
N SER A 356 -14.66 -6.23 7.02
CA SER A 356 -15.13 -4.85 7.16
C SER A 356 -14.43 -4.12 8.31
N LYS A 357 -14.21 -4.80 9.44
CA LYS A 357 -13.48 -4.22 10.59
C LYS A 357 -12.00 -4.04 10.29
N THR A 358 -11.39 -4.96 9.54
CA THR A 358 -10.01 -4.78 9.03
C THR A 358 -9.92 -3.55 8.15
N ASN A 359 -10.86 -3.34 7.24
CA ASN A 359 -10.85 -2.15 6.37
C ASN A 359 -11.01 -0.84 7.17
N CYS A 360 -11.86 -0.84 8.21
CA CYS A 360 -11.94 0.29 9.14
C CYS A 360 -10.58 0.55 9.82
N TRP A 361 -9.94 -0.52 10.33
CA TRP A 361 -8.63 -0.44 10.97
C TRP A 361 -7.52 0.04 10.04
N ILE A 362 -7.49 -0.39 8.77
CA ILE A 362 -6.53 0.11 7.77
C ILE A 362 -6.69 1.62 7.61
N TRP A 363 -7.93 2.09 7.45
CA TRP A 363 -8.22 3.50 7.27
C TRP A 363 -7.79 4.34 8.48
N TRP A 364 -8.05 3.86 9.71
CA TRP A 364 -7.56 4.50 10.95
C TRP A 364 -6.04 4.51 11.03
N THR A 365 -5.40 3.35 10.86
CA THR A 365 -3.96 3.16 10.99
C THR A 365 -3.18 4.05 10.03
N VAL A 366 -3.64 4.19 8.78
CA VAL A 366 -3.01 5.08 7.79
C VAL A 366 -3.10 6.54 8.25
N ASN A 367 -4.29 6.99 8.67
CA ASN A 367 -4.47 8.38 9.12
C ASN A 367 -3.63 8.68 10.36
N GLU A 368 -3.72 7.84 11.40
CA GLU A 368 -2.97 8.02 12.65
C GLU A 368 -1.46 8.01 12.41
N SER A 369 -0.96 7.10 11.58
CA SER A 369 0.48 7.04 11.26
C SER A 369 0.95 8.30 10.53
N ILE A 370 0.15 8.83 9.59
CA ILE A 370 0.46 10.07 8.89
C ILE A 370 0.39 11.27 9.84
N ASP A 371 -0.61 11.33 10.72
CA ASP A 371 -0.74 12.40 11.72
C ASP A 371 0.48 12.46 12.64
N ILE A 372 0.97 11.29 13.10
CA ILE A 372 2.19 11.20 13.90
C ILE A 372 3.42 11.64 13.10
N CYS A 373 3.54 11.23 11.83
CA CYS A 373 4.65 11.66 10.97
C CYS A 373 4.65 13.17 10.72
N ASN A 374 3.47 13.78 10.54
CA ASN A 374 3.33 15.23 10.37
C ASN A 374 3.76 16.03 11.60
N LEU A 375 3.82 15.42 12.80
CA LEU A 375 4.42 16.06 13.97
C LEU A 375 5.96 16.22 13.83
N LEU A 376 6.61 15.40 13.03
CA LEU A 376 8.06 15.42 12.81
C LEU A 376 8.45 16.36 11.68
N CYS A 377 7.77 16.26 10.54
CA CYS A 377 7.97 17.13 9.37
C CYS A 377 6.84 16.94 8.35
N ASP A 378 6.71 17.87 7.40
CA ASP A 378 5.80 17.72 6.27
C ASP A 378 6.25 16.57 5.35
N VAL A 379 5.47 15.49 5.37
CA VAL A 379 5.81 14.24 4.66
C VAL A 379 5.67 14.39 3.16
N SER A 380 4.88 15.36 2.68
CA SER A 380 4.55 15.59 1.26
C SER A 380 5.78 15.96 0.42
N HIS A 381 6.86 16.43 1.07
CA HIS A 381 8.09 16.89 0.42
C HIS A 381 9.26 15.91 0.56
N LEU A 382 9.05 14.73 1.15
CA LEU A 382 10.11 13.76 1.40
C LEU A 382 10.20 12.72 0.28
N ASP A 383 11.13 12.88 -0.66
CA ASP A 383 11.34 11.97 -1.80
C ASP A 383 11.35 10.47 -1.43
N PRO A 384 12.06 10.00 -0.38
CA PRO A 384 12.06 8.58 -0.02
C PRO A 384 10.73 8.11 0.58
N ALA A 385 9.94 9.02 1.15
CA ALA A 385 8.64 8.71 1.77
C ALA A 385 7.53 8.60 0.72
N VAL A 386 7.63 9.25 -0.45
CA VAL A 386 6.58 9.27 -1.48
C VAL A 386 6.17 7.86 -1.93
N SER A 387 7.13 6.94 -2.05
CA SER A 387 6.84 5.53 -2.40
C SER A 387 6.09 4.79 -1.29
N LEU A 388 6.34 5.12 -0.01
CA LEU A 388 5.63 4.54 1.13
C LEU A 388 4.24 5.15 1.27
N LEU A 389 4.13 6.48 1.16
CA LEU A 389 2.87 7.21 1.18
C LEU A 389 1.92 6.73 0.09
N SER A 390 2.39 6.62 -1.16
CA SER A 390 1.56 6.12 -2.26
C SER A 390 0.99 4.71 -1.99
N ARG A 391 1.78 3.82 -1.37
CA ARG A 391 1.31 2.47 -0.96
C ARG A 391 0.35 2.50 0.21
N LEU A 392 0.56 3.36 1.20
CA LEU A 392 -0.37 3.54 2.32
C LEU A 392 -1.72 4.10 1.85
N HIS A 393 -1.69 5.14 1.01
CA HIS A 393 -2.90 5.71 0.41
C HIS A 393 -3.61 4.73 -0.52
N LEU A 394 -2.88 3.88 -1.25
CA LEU A 394 -3.50 2.80 -2.02
C LEU A 394 -4.21 1.79 -1.11
N ASN A 395 -3.60 1.38 0.00
CA ASN A 395 -4.25 0.50 0.97
C ASN A 395 -5.49 1.15 1.59
N LYS A 396 -5.44 2.45 1.89
CA LYS A 396 -6.59 3.24 2.36
C LYS A 396 -7.71 3.28 1.30
N PHE A 397 -7.36 3.51 0.04
CA PHE A 397 -8.32 3.50 -1.07
C PHE A 397 -8.99 2.13 -1.24
N ASP A 398 -8.20 1.05 -1.28
CA ASP A 398 -8.73 -0.32 -1.39
C ASP A 398 -9.64 -0.65 -0.20
N ALA A 399 -9.30 -0.21 1.02
CA ALA A 399 -10.13 -0.42 2.21
C ALA A 399 -11.49 0.27 2.10
N VAL A 400 -11.53 1.55 1.68
CA VAL A 400 -12.79 2.28 1.46
C VAL A 400 -13.58 1.64 0.30
N GLN A 401 -12.91 1.19 -0.75
CA GLN A 401 -13.54 0.47 -1.86
C GLN A 401 -14.23 -0.81 -1.38
N SER A 402 -13.56 -1.59 -0.54
CA SER A 402 -14.12 -2.82 0.02
C SER A 402 -15.30 -2.52 0.94
N LEU A 403 -15.18 -1.53 1.82
CA LEU A 403 -16.30 -1.08 2.69
C LEU A 403 -17.53 -0.68 1.89
N PHE A 404 -17.36 -0.03 0.75
CA PHE A 404 -18.49 0.27 -0.12
C PHE A 404 -19.15 -0.96 -0.73
N LYS A 405 -18.39 -2.01 -1.08
CA LYS A 405 -19.00 -3.27 -1.54
C LYS A 405 -19.89 -3.87 -0.45
N PHE A 406 -19.51 -3.73 0.83
CA PHE A 406 -20.32 -4.17 1.96
C PHE A 406 -21.64 -3.40 2.09
N LEU A 407 -21.67 -2.09 1.79
CA LEU A 407 -22.92 -1.30 1.78
C LEU A 407 -24.00 -1.84 0.84
N ARG A 408 -23.61 -2.59 -0.18
CA ARG A 408 -24.53 -3.12 -1.19
C ARG A 408 -25.14 -4.46 -0.84
N VAL A 409 -24.63 -5.15 0.19
CA VAL A 409 -24.92 -6.59 0.39
C VAL A 409 -25.65 -6.86 1.71
N ILE A 410 -25.40 -6.11 2.79
CA ILE A 410 -25.98 -6.42 4.12
C ILE A 410 -26.19 -5.15 4.96
N ASP A 411 -27.37 -5.03 5.60
CA ASP A 411 -27.62 -4.16 6.75
C ASP A 411 -26.87 -4.72 7.98
N ASP A 412 -25.54 -4.56 8.02
CA ASP A 412 -24.75 -5.10 9.13
C ASP A 412 -24.81 -4.18 10.35
N PHE A 413 -25.83 -4.41 11.17
CA PHE A 413 -25.99 -3.77 12.48
C PHE A 413 -24.72 -3.87 13.35
N GLN A 414 -23.89 -4.90 13.17
CA GLN A 414 -22.67 -5.08 13.97
C GLN A 414 -21.57 -4.07 13.61
N LEU A 415 -21.46 -3.66 12.34
CA LEU A 415 -20.45 -2.67 11.92
C LEU A 415 -20.84 -1.26 12.36
N ASP A 416 -22.12 -0.88 12.25
CA ASP A 416 -22.63 0.40 12.75
C ASP A 416 -22.49 0.47 14.29
N GLU A 417 -22.77 -0.62 15.03
CA GLU A 417 -22.52 -0.69 16.47
C GLU A 417 -21.02 -0.60 16.80
N PHE A 418 -20.16 -1.28 16.03
CA PHE A 418 -18.71 -1.24 16.20
C PHE A 418 -18.15 0.18 16.05
N LEU A 419 -18.60 0.92 15.04
CA LEU A 419 -18.17 2.30 14.80
C LEU A 419 -18.79 3.28 15.81
N LYS A 420 -20.01 3.05 16.27
CA LYS A 420 -20.67 3.88 17.30
C LYS A 420 -19.99 3.80 18.67
N LYS A 421 -19.33 2.68 18.98
CA LYS A 421 -18.58 2.52 20.24
C LYS A 421 -17.39 3.47 20.36
N ASP A 422 -16.94 4.03 19.24
CA ASP A 422 -15.81 4.95 19.20
C ASP A 422 -16.26 6.37 18.82
N GLU A 423 -15.98 7.35 19.69
CA GLU A 423 -16.43 8.73 19.51
C GLU A 423 -15.49 9.60 18.67
N SER A 424 -14.44 9.02 18.09
CA SER A 424 -13.48 9.75 17.26
C SER A 424 -14.12 10.38 16.03
N ASN A 425 -13.50 11.46 15.52
CA ASN A 425 -13.93 12.08 14.27
C ASN A 425 -13.77 11.13 13.09
N GLU A 426 -12.76 10.27 13.16
CA GLU A 426 -12.46 9.25 12.17
C GLU A 426 -13.63 8.25 12.05
N SER A 427 -14.03 7.65 13.17
CA SER A 427 -15.16 6.71 13.21
C SER A 427 -16.47 7.39 12.83
N LYS A 428 -16.70 8.64 13.25
CA LYS A 428 -17.87 9.43 12.82
C LYS A 428 -17.89 9.68 11.32
N THR A 429 -16.73 9.98 10.72
CA THR A 429 -16.59 10.19 9.26
C THR A 429 -16.89 8.90 8.51
N LEU A 430 -16.32 7.78 8.95
CA LEU A 430 -16.55 6.47 8.32
C LEU A 430 -18.00 6.01 8.51
N LEU A 431 -18.58 6.25 9.68
CA LEU A 431 -19.99 5.95 9.99
C LEU A 431 -20.93 6.78 9.12
N ALA A 432 -20.66 8.08 8.95
CA ALA A 432 -21.42 8.93 8.05
C ALA A 432 -21.31 8.44 6.61
N ALA A 433 -20.09 8.14 6.15
CA ALA A 433 -19.84 7.57 4.83
C ALA A 433 -20.62 6.27 4.61
N LEU A 434 -20.64 5.37 5.60
CA LEU A 434 -21.37 4.09 5.53
C LEU A 434 -22.90 4.25 5.60
N ARG A 435 -23.45 5.42 5.89
CA ARG A 435 -24.92 5.61 5.95
C ARG A 435 -25.53 6.16 4.68
N SER A 436 -24.73 6.72 3.78
CA SER A 436 -25.20 7.22 2.50
C SER A 436 -24.20 6.97 1.39
N VAL A 437 -24.73 6.50 0.24
CA VAL A 437 -23.96 6.30 -0.99
C VAL A 437 -23.28 7.61 -1.43
N GLU A 438 -23.93 8.75 -1.23
CA GLU A 438 -23.40 10.07 -1.57
C GLU A 438 -22.21 10.44 -0.69
N THR A 439 -22.32 10.21 0.62
CA THR A 439 -21.22 10.48 1.55
C THR A 439 -20.06 9.52 1.35
N MET A 440 -20.33 8.25 1.03
CA MET A 440 -19.28 7.30 0.66
C MET A 440 -18.60 7.71 -0.65
N ALA A 441 -19.36 8.16 -1.65
CA ALA A 441 -18.79 8.62 -2.92
C ALA A 441 -17.89 9.85 -2.72
N SER A 442 -18.31 10.81 -1.90
CA SER A 442 -17.49 11.96 -1.55
C SER A 442 -16.20 11.56 -0.83
N GLU A 443 -16.28 10.63 0.13
CA GLU A 443 -15.10 10.16 0.85
C GLU A 443 -14.15 9.37 -0.05
N MET A 444 -14.70 8.57 -0.95
CA MET A 444 -13.94 7.82 -1.96
C MET A 444 -13.23 8.76 -2.94
N GLU A 445 -13.86 9.85 -3.38
CA GLU A 445 -13.25 10.89 -4.22
C GLU A 445 -12.08 11.57 -3.50
N LYS A 446 -12.23 11.94 -2.23
CA LYS A 446 -11.14 12.51 -1.43
C LYS A 446 -9.95 11.56 -1.30
N VAL A 447 -10.22 10.29 -0.96
CA VAL A 447 -9.15 9.29 -0.81
C VAL A 447 -8.49 8.98 -2.15
N HIS A 448 -9.25 8.95 -3.24
CA HIS A 448 -8.75 8.83 -4.59
C HIS A 448 -7.80 9.97 -4.95
N ASP A 449 -8.21 11.23 -4.76
CA ASP A 449 -7.43 12.40 -5.19
C ASP A 449 -6.08 12.45 -4.48
N VAL A 450 -6.07 12.19 -3.16
CA VAL A 450 -4.83 12.07 -2.39
C VAL A 450 -3.99 10.90 -2.91
N CYS A 451 -4.59 9.73 -3.14
CA CYS A 451 -3.87 8.55 -3.62
C CYS A 451 -3.23 8.77 -5.00
N VAL A 452 -3.96 9.36 -5.95
CA VAL A 452 -3.47 9.68 -7.31
C VAL A 452 -2.38 10.73 -7.25
N HIS A 453 -2.53 11.76 -6.42
CA HIS A 453 -1.50 12.77 -6.21
C HIS A 453 -0.18 12.12 -5.77
N GLU A 454 -0.21 11.28 -4.73
CA GLU A 454 0.98 10.58 -4.24
C GLU A 454 1.56 9.57 -5.25
N MET A 455 0.71 8.92 -6.04
CA MET A 455 1.17 8.05 -7.13
C MET A 455 1.84 8.81 -8.25
N HIS A 456 1.37 10.01 -8.60
CA HIS A 456 2.07 10.87 -9.56
C HIS A 456 3.41 11.35 -9.01
N ASN A 457 3.46 11.77 -7.74
CA ASN A 457 4.70 12.18 -7.09
C ASN A 457 5.73 11.03 -7.06
N SER A 458 5.28 9.78 -6.93
CA SER A 458 6.15 8.58 -7.00
C SER A 458 6.39 8.03 -8.41
N ALA A 459 6.01 8.77 -9.46
CA ALA A 459 6.12 8.38 -10.87
C ALA A 459 5.40 7.06 -11.22
N ARG A 460 4.36 6.67 -10.47
CA ARG A 460 3.55 5.46 -10.67
C ARG A 460 2.27 5.73 -11.48
N TYR A 461 2.42 6.36 -12.65
CA TYR A 461 1.29 6.78 -13.50
C TYR A 461 0.32 5.66 -13.89
N ARG A 462 0.82 4.43 -14.11
CA ARG A 462 -0.04 3.27 -14.41
C ARG A 462 -0.93 2.87 -13.24
N CYS A 463 -0.38 2.92 -12.02
CA CYS A 463 -1.16 2.67 -10.81
C CYS A 463 -2.20 3.77 -10.59
N ALA A 464 -1.84 5.04 -10.83
CA ALA A 464 -2.76 6.16 -10.75
C ALA A 464 -3.93 6.01 -11.74
N LEU A 465 -3.65 5.60 -12.98
CA LEU A 465 -4.67 5.31 -13.99
C LEU A 465 -5.58 4.16 -13.54
N HIS A 466 -5.03 3.10 -12.97
CA HIS A 466 -5.79 1.96 -12.46
C HIS A 466 -6.71 2.33 -11.28
N VAL A 467 -6.22 3.13 -10.33
CA VAL A 467 -7.03 3.65 -9.21
C VAL A 467 -8.14 4.57 -9.72
N THR A 468 -7.80 5.44 -10.67
CA THR A 468 -8.78 6.30 -11.38
C THR A 468 -9.85 5.46 -12.07
N GLN A 469 -9.46 4.40 -12.78
CA GLN A 469 -10.38 3.48 -13.44
C GLN A 469 -11.30 2.76 -12.43
N LYS A 470 -10.76 2.31 -11.30
CA LYS A 470 -11.56 1.71 -10.21
C LYS A 470 -12.59 2.69 -9.64
N LEU A 471 -12.25 3.99 -9.50
CA LEU A 471 -13.21 5.02 -9.09
C LEU A 471 -14.27 5.25 -10.19
N PHE A 472 -13.89 5.22 -11.46
CA PHE A 472 -14.85 5.34 -12.55
C PHE A 472 -15.80 4.15 -12.63
N ASP A 473 -15.33 2.92 -12.46
CA ASP A 473 -16.19 1.74 -12.36
C ASP A 473 -17.14 1.85 -11.16
N TYR A 474 -16.66 2.41 -10.04
CA TYR A 474 -17.49 2.75 -8.87
C TYR A 474 -18.59 3.77 -9.23
N LEU A 475 -18.23 4.89 -9.85
CA LEU A 475 -19.17 5.94 -10.27
C LEU A 475 -20.12 5.43 -11.34
N ARG A 476 -19.69 4.51 -12.21
CA ARG A 476 -20.51 3.88 -13.24
C ARG A 476 -21.59 2.98 -12.65
N ILE A 477 -21.27 2.19 -11.62
CA ILE A 477 -22.31 1.41 -10.93
C ILE A 477 -23.18 2.33 -10.05
N GLY A 478 -22.62 3.40 -9.49
CA GLY A 478 -23.39 4.49 -8.87
C GLY A 478 -24.37 5.15 -9.85
N LEU A 479 -23.95 5.36 -11.10
CA LEU A 479 -24.78 5.89 -12.18
C LEU A 479 -25.89 4.91 -12.58
N ILE A 480 -25.58 3.62 -12.69
CA ILE A 480 -26.57 2.58 -13.00
C ILE A 480 -27.59 2.46 -11.86
N PHE A 481 -27.16 2.52 -10.60
CA PHE A 481 -28.06 2.51 -9.44
C PHE A 481 -28.85 3.83 -9.30
N PHE A 482 -28.23 4.97 -9.63
CA PHE A 482 -28.88 6.28 -9.74
C PHE A 482 -29.96 6.28 -10.81
N ILE A 483 -29.71 5.66 -11.97
CA ILE A 483 -30.72 5.46 -13.02
C ILE A 483 -31.87 4.58 -12.50
N ILE A 484 -31.57 3.48 -11.79
CA ILE A 484 -32.59 2.61 -11.15
C ILE A 484 -33.40 3.35 -10.06
N GLN A 485 -32.78 4.27 -9.32
CA GLN A 485 -33.47 5.09 -8.29
C GLN A 485 -34.30 6.22 -8.92
N CYS A 486 -33.82 6.86 -9.98
CA CYS A 486 -34.58 7.84 -10.76
C CYS A 486 -35.77 7.22 -11.50
N GLU A 487 -35.68 5.96 -11.91
CA GLU A 487 -36.81 5.18 -12.46
C GLU A 487 -37.94 4.97 -11.44
N ASN A 488 -37.63 5.02 -10.13
CA ASN A 488 -38.62 4.93 -9.05
C ASN A 488 -39.20 6.30 -8.61
N GLY A 489 -38.91 7.39 -9.32
CA GLY A 489 -39.65 8.65 -9.18
C GLY A 489 -39.24 9.56 -8.01
N GLY A 490 -37.98 9.55 -7.58
CA GLY A 490 -37.48 10.43 -6.52
C GLY A 490 -36.49 11.49 -7.01
N ASP A 491 -36.94 12.74 -7.10
CA ASP A 491 -36.16 13.99 -6.97
C ASP A 491 -35.49 14.61 -8.23
N GLU A 492 -36.09 15.70 -8.74
CA GLU A 492 -35.56 16.51 -9.85
C GLU A 492 -34.32 17.35 -9.48
N ALA A 493 -34.14 17.72 -8.21
CA ALA A 493 -33.00 18.54 -7.79
C ALA A 493 -31.66 17.81 -8.00
N MET A 494 -31.67 16.48 -7.90
CA MET A 494 -30.51 15.61 -8.12
C MET A 494 -30.14 15.45 -9.60
N LYS A 495 -31.12 15.48 -10.52
CA LYS A 495 -30.84 15.53 -11.97
C LYS A 495 -30.05 16.78 -12.32
N GLU A 496 -30.43 17.93 -11.77
CA GLU A 496 -29.79 19.21 -12.07
C GLU A 496 -28.34 19.27 -11.55
N LEU A 497 -28.07 18.71 -10.36
CA LEU A 497 -26.73 18.62 -9.78
C LEU A 497 -25.80 17.72 -10.60
N PHE A 498 -26.32 16.61 -11.14
CA PHE A 498 -25.59 15.70 -12.01
C PHE A 498 -25.18 16.36 -13.33
N PHE A 499 -26.13 17.02 -14.01
CA PHE A 499 -25.84 17.76 -15.25
C PHE A 499 -24.81 18.87 -15.04
N LYS A 500 -24.89 19.59 -13.92
CA LYS A 500 -23.94 20.64 -13.56
C LYS A 500 -22.52 20.10 -13.30
N LYS A 501 -22.38 18.89 -12.74
CA LYS A 501 -21.08 18.24 -12.52
C LYS A 501 -20.49 17.65 -13.80
N CYS A 502 -21.31 17.12 -14.70
CA CYS A 502 -20.85 16.59 -16.00
C CYS A 502 -20.42 17.70 -16.97
N GLN A 503 -21.01 18.89 -16.92
CA GLN A 503 -20.60 20.03 -17.76
C GLN A 503 -19.18 20.55 -17.47
N ASN A 504 -18.65 20.34 -16.27
CA ASN A 504 -17.35 20.90 -15.85
C ASN A 504 -16.14 20.00 -16.13
N LYS A 505 -16.33 18.77 -16.63
CA LYS A 505 -15.21 17.88 -17.00
C LYS A 505 -15.43 17.40 -18.43
N VAL A 506 -14.76 18.05 -19.39
CA VAL A 506 -14.65 17.57 -20.77
C VAL A 506 -13.76 16.32 -20.77
N VAL A 507 -14.35 15.17 -20.44
CA VAL A 507 -13.72 13.87 -20.63
C VAL A 507 -14.00 13.46 -22.07
N LYS A 508 -12.96 13.25 -22.89
CA LYS A 508 -13.10 12.56 -24.17
C LYS A 508 -13.38 11.10 -23.88
N TRP A 509 -14.64 10.70 -24.03
CA TRP A 509 -15.16 9.37 -23.70
C TRP A 509 -14.58 8.26 -24.58
N ASP A 510 -13.92 8.62 -25.68
CA ASP A 510 -13.39 7.76 -26.74
C ASP A 510 -12.32 6.75 -26.24
N GLN A 511 -11.73 6.95 -25.06
CA GLN A 511 -10.66 6.09 -24.52
C GLN A 511 -11.12 5.09 -23.44
N ILE A 512 -12.39 5.09 -23.01
CA ILE A 512 -12.81 4.48 -21.73
C ILE A 512 -13.62 3.17 -21.90
N TRP A 513 -14.05 2.81 -23.12
CA TRP A 513 -15.04 1.75 -23.32
C TRP A 513 -14.47 0.59 -24.15
N HIS A 514 -14.01 -0.47 -23.47
CA HIS A 514 -13.62 -1.74 -24.12
C HIS A 514 -14.80 -2.69 -24.44
N LYS A 515 -16.05 -2.25 -24.27
CA LYS A 515 -17.26 -2.97 -24.72
C LYS A 515 -18.07 -2.07 -25.64
N GLU A 516 -18.39 -2.56 -26.84
CA GLU A 516 -19.22 -1.87 -27.84
C GLU A 516 -20.61 -1.59 -27.26
N LEU A 517 -20.88 -0.31 -26.95
CA LEU A 517 -22.18 0.18 -26.46
C LEU A 517 -23.32 -0.12 -27.42
N PHE A 518 -23.00 -0.15 -28.71
CA PHE A 518 -23.88 -0.43 -29.80
C PHE A 518 -23.22 -1.47 -30.70
N LEU A 519 -23.91 -2.57 -30.99
CA LEU A 519 -23.53 -3.45 -32.09
C LEU A 519 -24.26 -2.97 -33.34
N ILE A 520 -23.52 -2.76 -34.42
CA ILE A 520 -24.05 -2.17 -35.65
C ILE A 520 -23.89 -3.16 -36.80
N GLU A 521 -25.01 -3.63 -37.32
CA GLU A 521 -25.07 -4.48 -38.51
C GLU A 521 -25.72 -3.74 -39.67
N ILE A 522 -25.17 -3.88 -40.88
CA ILE A 522 -25.65 -3.19 -42.07
C ILE A 522 -26.12 -4.21 -43.08
N SER A 523 -27.32 -3.99 -43.60
CA SER A 523 -27.90 -4.82 -44.65
C SER A 523 -28.45 -3.94 -45.78
N ARG A 524 -28.56 -4.56 -46.97
CA ARG A 524 -29.13 -3.97 -48.20
C ARG A 524 -28.37 -2.82 -48.84
N PHE A 525 -27.16 -2.50 -48.38
CA PHE A 525 -26.30 -1.53 -49.07
C PHE A 525 -25.57 -2.15 -50.26
N GLN A 526 -25.60 -1.46 -51.41
CA GLN A 526 -24.73 -1.72 -52.56
C GLN A 526 -23.74 -0.55 -52.70
N SER A 527 -22.45 -0.85 -52.82
CA SER A 527 -21.42 0.19 -52.93
C SER A 527 -21.49 0.95 -54.26
N ILE A 528 -21.91 0.30 -55.34
CA ILE A 528 -22.02 0.90 -56.67
C ILE A 528 -23.40 1.52 -56.85
N GLN A 529 -23.44 2.79 -57.22
CA GLN A 529 -24.67 3.53 -57.47
C GLN A 529 -24.66 4.20 -58.84
N THR A 530 -25.83 4.15 -59.50
CA THR A 530 -26.07 4.78 -60.80
C THR A 530 -27.02 5.96 -60.63
N ILE A 531 -26.88 7.00 -61.47
CA ILE A 531 -27.76 8.17 -61.41
C ILE A 531 -29.22 7.72 -61.59
N GLY A 532 -30.09 8.16 -60.68
CA GLY A 532 -31.51 7.82 -60.68
C GLY A 532 -31.90 6.55 -59.93
N SER A 533 -30.96 5.86 -59.25
CA SER A 533 -31.32 4.82 -58.27
C SER A 533 -31.72 5.42 -56.92
N ASN A 534 -32.69 4.80 -56.26
CA ASN A 534 -32.96 5.02 -54.83
C ASN A 534 -32.19 3.98 -54.03
N VAL A 535 -31.34 4.45 -53.10
CA VAL A 535 -30.54 3.58 -52.24
C VAL A 535 -31.25 3.41 -50.92
N GLU A 536 -31.65 2.17 -50.64
CA GLU A 536 -32.13 1.79 -49.30
C GLU A 536 -31.03 1.07 -48.52
N MET A 537 -30.69 1.61 -47.35
CA MET A 537 -29.82 0.95 -46.38
C MET A 537 -30.63 0.67 -45.11
N THR A 538 -30.49 -0.55 -44.56
CA THR A 538 -31.05 -0.89 -43.25
C THR A 538 -29.92 -1.11 -42.25
N LEU A 539 -29.91 -0.30 -41.20
CA LEU A 539 -28.98 -0.32 -40.09
C LEU A 539 -29.66 -0.96 -38.88
N LYS A 540 -29.14 -2.10 -38.42
CA LYS A 540 -29.56 -2.73 -37.17
C LYS A 540 -28.60 -2.29 -36.06
N ILE A 541 -29.09 -1.49 -35.13
CA ILE A 541 -28.35 -1.03 -33.94
C ILE A 541 -28.87 -1.81 -32.73
N VAL A 542 -28.05 -2.68 -32.16
CA VAL A 542 -28.35 -3.31 -30.86
C VAL A 542 -27.78 -2.44 -29.76
N SER A 543 -28.65 -1.67 -29.10
CA SER A 543 -28.32 -0.84 -27.96
C SER A 543 -28.20 -1.70 -26.70
N GLN A 544 -27.02 -1.68 -26.09
CA GLN A 544 -26.80 -2.29 -24.77
C GLN A 544 -27.20 -1.34 -23.62
N LEU A 545 -27.78 -0.18 -23.94
CA LEU A 545 -28.30 0.77 -22.97
C LEU A 545 -29.66 0.30 -22.44
N GLY A 546 -29.89 0.41 -21.13
CA GLY A 546 -31.16 0.04 -20.49
C GLY A 546 -32.28 1.08 -20.64
N PHE A 547 -32.03 2.21 -21.31
CA PHE A 547 -32.97 3.32 -21.49
C PHE A 547 -33.00 3.81 -22.94
N VAL A 548 -34.05 4.58 -23.29
CA VAL A 548 -34.21 5.18 -24.63
C VAL A 548 -33.29 6.39 -24.79
N LEU A 549 -32.46 6.40 -25.84
CA LEU A 549 -31.65 7.55 -26.23
C LEU A 549 -32.48 8.43 -27.18
N SER A 550 -33.15 9.45 -26.64
CA SER A 550 -34.05 10.31 -27.40
C SER A 550 -33.31 11.28 -28.33
N ASN A 551 -33.87 11.50 -29.52
CA ASN A 551 -33.41 12.43 -30.55
C ASN A 551 -31.92 12.27 -30.87
N SER A 552 -31.47 11.02 -30.94
CA SER A 552 -30.08 10.69 -31.25
C SER A 552 -29.80 10.90 -32.72
N ARG A 553 -28.80 11.71 -33.04
CA ARG A 553 -28.32 11.90 -34.40
C ARG A 553 -27.42 10.74 -34.81
N VAL A 554 -27.89 9.90 -35.71
CA VAL A 554 -27.11 8.83 -36.32
C VAL A 554 -26.56 9.34 -37.65
N VAL A 555 -25.23 9.31 -37.80
CA VAL A 555 -24.50 9.79 -38.97
C VAL A 555 -23.72 8.65 -39.61
N LEU A 556 -24.00 8.38 -40.87
CA LEU A 556 -23.27 7.44 -41.72
C LEU A 556 -22.21 8.22 -42.50
N HIS A 557 -20.93 7.88 -42.31
CA HIS A 557 -19.82 8.52 -43.01
C HIS A 557 -19.35 7.64 -44.16
N PHE A 558 -19.47 8.15 -45.39
CA PHE A 558 -18.99 7.48 -46.60
C PHE A 558 -17.72 8.15 -47.10
N ASP A 559 -16.74 7.32 -47.46
CA ASP A 559 -15.56 7.76 -48.19
C ASP A 559 -15.70 7.40 -49.67
N SER A 560 -15.41 8.37 -50.53
CA SER A 560 -15.17 8.14 -51.94
C SER A 560 -13.66 8.05 -52.12
N SER A 561 -13.08 6.86 -51.97
CA SER A 561 -11.62 6.73 -52.06
C SER A 561 -11.09 7.28 -53.40
N PRO A 562 -9.85 7.79 -53.46
CA PRO A 562 -9.22 8.25 -54.71
C PRO A 562 -9.16 7.16 -55.79
N ASN A 563 -9.23 5.88 -55.41
CA ASN A 563 -9.28 4.73 -56.31
C ASN A 563 -10.69 4.42 -56.84
N ALA A 564 -11.74 5.01 -56.25
CA ALA A 564 -13.13 4.83 -56.63
C ALA A 564 -13.73 6.03 -57.40
N ASN A 565 -13.05 7.18 -57.38
CA ASN A 565 -13.49 8.43 -58.02
C ASN A 565 -12.57 8.87 -59.16
N ILE A 566 -12.43 8.03 -60.20
CA ILE A 566 -11.59 8.30 -61.38
C ILE A 566 -12.09 9.53 -62.19
N GLY A 567 -13.36 9.93 -62.03
CA GLY A 567 -13.96 11.04 -62.78
C GLY A 567 -13.45 12.44 -62.40
N HIS A 568 -13.05 12.66 -61.13
CA HIS A 568 -12.73 14.01 -60.65
C HIS A 568 -11.24 14.30 -60.50
N SER A 569 -10.41 13.32 -60.11
CA SER A 569 -8.96 13.54 -59.97
C SER A 569 -8.23 13.69 -61.31
N ASN A 570 -8.76 13.11 -62.40
CA ASN A 570 -8.11 13.12 -63.71
C ASN A 570 -8.88 13.87 -64.82
N LYS A 571 -9.92 14.65 -64.49
CA LYS A 571 -10.82 15.28 -65.50
C LYS A 571 -11.29 14.29 -66.58
N LEU A 572 -11.55 13.04 -66.19
CA LEU A 572 -12.05 11.99 -67.06
C LEU A 572 -13.58 12.05 -67.10
N SER A 573 -14.18 12.22 -68.27
CA SER A 573 -15.62 12.07 -68.40
C SER A 573 -15.96 10.59 -68.37
N VAL A 574 -16.60 10.14 -67.29
CA VAL A 574 -17.15 8.79 -67.16
C VAL A 574 -18.31 8.64 -68.13
N LEU A 575 -18.16 7.75 -69.11
CA LEU A 575 -19.17 7.49 -70.14
C LEU A 575 -20.14 6.37 -69.72
N SER A 576 -19.62 5.33 -69.06
CA SER A 576 -20.44 4.24 -68.52
C SER A 576 -19.74 3.49 -67.39
N LEU A 577 -20.55 2.99 -66.45
CA LEU A 577 -20.15 2.09 -65.37
C LEU A 577 -21.01 0.83 -65.47
N GLN A 578 -20.39 -0.33 -65.66
CA GLN A 578 -21.09 -1.62 -65.72
C GLN A 578 -20.66 -2.47 -64.51
N HIS A 579 -21.62 -2.95 -63.72
CA HIS A 579 -21.36 -3.83 -62.59
C HIS A 579 -21.80 -5.26 -62.90
N ASP A 580 -20.89 -6.22 -62.80
CA ASP A 580 -21.21 -7.64 -62.81
C ASP A 580 -21.36 -8.15 -61.37
N SER A 581 -22.62 -8.32 -60.96
CA SER A 581 -22.97 -8.79 -59.62
C SER A 581 -22.53 -10.22 -59.30
N ARG A 582 -22.22 -11.06 -60.31
CA ARG A 582 -21.78 -12.45 -60.09
C ARG A 582 -20.30 -12.54 -59.76
N GLU A 583 -19.49 -11.69 -60.38
CA GLU A 583 -18.04 -11.65 -60.19
C GLU A 583 -17.60 -10.55 -59.21
N ASN A 584 -18.52 -9.68 -58.79
CA ASN A 584 -18.24 -8.47 -57.99
C ASN A 584 -17.20 -7.58 -58.67
N VAL A 585 -17.32 -7.41 -59.99
CA VAL A 585 -16.39 -6.64 -60.85
C VAL A 585 -17.11 -5.45 -61.46
N CYS A 586 -16.49 -4.27 -61.42
CA CYS A 586 -17.00 -3.05 -62.00
C CYS A 586 -16.12 -2.58 -63.16
N ARG A 587 -16.68 -2.41 -64.36
CA ARG A 587 -15.98 -1.88 -65.54
C ARG A 587 -16.28 -0.41 -65.74
N LEU A 588 -15.24 0.42 -65.80
CA LEU A 588 -15.33 1.87 -66.06
C LEU A 588 -14.84 2.19 -67.47
N VAL A 589 -15.63 2.96 -68.23
CA VAL A 589 -15.25 3.50 -69.55
C VAL A 589 -15.14 5.02 -69.49
N SER A 590 -13.99 5.59 -69.90
CA SER A 590 -13.73 7.04 -69.87
C SER A 590 -13.03 7.58 -71.12
N GLU A 591 -13.30 8.85 -71.46
CA GLU A 591 -12.61 9.60 -72.52
C GLU A 591 -11.41 10.42 -71.97
N PHE A 592 -10.24 10.35 -72.62
CA PHE A 592 -9.04 11.13 -72.26
C PHE A 592 -8.98 12.42 -73.11
N LYS A 593 -9.10 13.61 -72.50
CA LYS A 593 -8.88 14.91 -73.19
C LYS A 593 -7.57 15.55 -72.76
N ILE A 594 -6.62 15.71 -73.69
CA ILE A 594 -5.36 16.44 -73.46
C ILE A 594 -5.52 17.89 -73.95
N LYS A 595 -5.40 18.89 -73.06
CA LYS A 595 -5.16 20.29 -73.45
C LYS A 595 -3.87 20.80 -72.79
N LYS A 596 -3.04 21.50 -73.58
CA LYS A 596 -1.78 22.14 -73.19
C LYS A 596 -2.02 23.35 -72.26
N GLN A 597 -1.12 23.49 -71.28
CA GLN A 597 -0.85 24.52 -70.23
C GLN A 597 -1.25 26.00 -70.50
N PRO A 598 -1.37 26.90 -69.48
CA PRO A 598 -0.37 27.13 -68.40
C PRO A 598 -0.88 27.44 -66.98
N SER A 599 0.09 27.48 -66.07
CA SER A 599 0.09 27.80 -64.63
C SER A 599 -0.65 29.08 -64.22
N VAL A 600 -1.51 29.01 -63.19
CA VAL A 600 -1.73 30.00 -62.10
C VAL A 600 -2.51 29.31 -60.95
N ASP A 601 -2.00 29.46 -59.72
CA ASP A 601 -2.62 29.26 -58.39
C ASP A 601 -3.58 28.08 -58.13
N GLU A 602 -3.11 27.07 -57.39
CA GLU A 602 -3.96 26.13 -56.64
C GLU A 602 -3.60 26.14 -55.15
N ASN A 603 -4.09 27.16 -54.44
CA ASN A 603 -4.60 26.97 -53.08
C ASN A 603 -6.06 26.49 -53.24
N ARG A 604 -6.24 25.19 -53.44
CA ARG A 604 -7.52 24.51 -53.24
C ARG A 604 -7.23 23.25 -52.45
N ASP A 605 -7.74 23.25 -51.22
CA ASP A 605 -7.87 22.07 -50.39
C ASP A 605 -8.32 20.86 -51.24
N GLU A 606 -7.49 19.82 -51.32
CA GLU A 606 -7.92 18.48 -51.72
C GLU A 606 -8.91 17.97 -50.66
N LYS A 607 -10.15 18.45 -50.71
CA LYS A 607 -11.24 17.85 -49.96
C LYS A 607 -11.54 16.50 -50.59
N SER A 608 -11.03 15.44 -49.96
CA SER A 608 -11.68 14.12 -50.00
C SER A 608 -13.19 14.32 -49.88
N THR A 609 -13.94 13.81 -50.85
CA THR A 609 -15.39 14.02 -50.92
C THR A 609 -16.07 13.07 -49.95
N LYS A 610 -15.94 13.36 -48.64
CA LYS A 610 -16.70 12.67 -47.60
C LYS A 610 -18.16 13.09 -47.69
N PHE A 611 -19.04 12.11 -47.83
CA PHE A 611 -20.49 12.33 -47.82
C PHE A 611 -21.09 11.77 -46.52
N GLU A 612 -21.98 12.53 -45.91
CA GLU A 612 -22.62 12.16 -44.65
C GLU A 612 -24.14 12.04 -44.83
N LEU A 613 -24.70 10.90 -44.42
CA LEU A 613 -26.15 10.74 -44.25
C LEU A 613 -26.46 10.80 -42.77
N ALA A 614 -27.23 11.80 -42.34
CA ALA A 614 -27.61 12.00 -40.95
C ALA A 614 -29.13 12.02 -40.79
N ALA A 615 -29.63 11.32 -39.78
CA ALA A 615 -31.02 11.43 -39.36
C ALA A 615 -31.13 11.23 -37.84
N ASN A 616 -32.19 11.79 -37.26
CA ASN A 616 -32.44 11.73 -35.83
C ASN A 616 -33.42 10.60 -35.52
N PHE A 617 -33.10 9.78 -34.52
CA PHE A 617 -33.90 8.65 -34.09
C PHE A 617 -33.92 8.52 -32.57
N ASP A 618 -35.02 8.02 -32.04
CA ASP A 618 -35.06 7.53 -30.66
C ASP A 618 -34.55 6.09 -30.63
N ILE A 619 -33.36 5.86 -30.05
CA ILE A 619 -32.76 4.53 -29.96
C ILE A 619 -33.27 3.84 -28.69
N GLN A 620 -34.12 2.83 -28.86
CA GLN A 620 -34.66 2.00 -27.78
C GLN A 620 -33.57 1.05 -27.22
N PRO A 621 -33.73 0.56 -25.98
CA PRO A 621 -32.97 -0.59 -25.49
C PRO A 621 -33.14 -1.82 -26.38
N GLY A 622 -32.07 -2.58 -26.61
CA GLY A 622 -32.11 -3.78 -27.47
C GLY A 622 -32.02 -3.46 -28.96
N GLU A 623 -32.75 -4.19 -29.80
CA GLU A 623 -32.62 -4.09 -31.26
C GLU A 623 -33.40 -2.92 -31.86
N ASN A 624 -32.72 -2.07 -32.64
CA ASN A 624 -33.31 -0.95 -33.38
C ASN A 624 -33.03 -1.13 -34.87
N ASN A 625 -34.07 -1.10 -35.69
CA ASN A 625 -33.93 -1.19 -37.14
C ASN A 625 -34.21 0.18 -37.78
N ILE A 626 -33.15 0.81 -38.26
CA ILE A 626 -33.20 2.15 -38.85
C ILE A 626 -33.05 2.02 -40.37
N LYS A 627 -33.92 2.67 -41.12
CA LYS A 627 -33.86 2.69 -42.58
C LYS A 627 -33.45 4.07 -43.08
N PHE A 628 -32.44 4.10 -43.93
CA PHE A 628 -32.03 5.28 -44.69
C PHE A 628 -32.41 5.07 -46.16
N SER A 629 -33.00 6.10 -46.77
CA SER A 629 -33.29 6.16 -48.20
C SER A 629 -32.85 7.52 -48.74
N THR A 630 -32.12 7.52 -49.86
CA THR A 630 -31.72 8.75 -50.55
C THR A 630 -31.65 8.52 -52.05
N ASP A 631 -31.96 9.56 -52.81
CA ASP A 631 -31.78 9.58 -54.27
C ASP A 631 -30.31 9.84 -54.62
N ILE A 632 -29.81 9.12 -55.62
CA ILE A 632 -28.43 9.26 -56.08
C ILE A 632 -28.35 10.18 -57.30
N ASN A 633 -27.68 11.31 -57.09
CA ASN A 633 -27.47 12.33 -58.13
C ASN A 633 -26.11 12.18 -58.85
N VAL A 634 -25.23 11.30 -58.38
CA VAL A 634 -23.87 11.10 -58.92
C VAL A 634 -23.56 9.60 -59.00
N MET A 635 -23.14 9.14 -60.18
CA MET A 635 -22.70 7.76 -60.37
C MET A 635 -21.34 7.55 -59.70
N GLY A 636 -21.18 6.49 -58.89
CA GLY A 636 -19.93 6.25 -58.17
C GLY A 636 -19.92 4.98 -57.33
N CYS A 637 -18.74 4.66 -56.78
CA CYS A 637 -18.56 3.60 -55.79
C CYS A 637 -18.35 4.24 -54.41
N PHE A 638 -19.24 3.97 -53.48
CA PHE A 638 -19.27 4.50 -52.13
C PHE A 638 -18.91 3.42 -51.11
N VAL A 639 -17.96 3.71 -50.24
CA VAL A 639 -17.58 2.82 -49.14
C VAL A 639 -17.98 3.47 -47.82
N LEU A 640 -18.74 2.75 -46.99
CA LEU A 640 -19.07 3.24 -45.66
C LEU A 640 -17.87 3.05 -44.74
N GLU A 641 -17.32 4.15 -44.23
CA GLU A 641 -16.11 4.21 -43.40
C GLU A 641 -16.45 3.97 -41.94
N LYS A 642 -17.47 4.67 -41.43
CA LYS A 642 -17.89 4.60 -40.02
C LYS A 642 -19.33 5.04 -39.82
N VAL A 643 -19.95 4.59 -38.74
CA VAL A 643 -21.23 5.08 -38.22
C VAL A 643 -20.98 5.80 -36.89
N SER A 644 -21.51 7.01 -36.76
CA SER A 644 -21.44 7.81 -35.55
C SER A 644 -22.83 7.97 -34.94
N ILE A 645 -22.96 7.74 -33.64
CA ILE A 645 -24.20 8.00 -32.88
C ILE A 645 -23.90 9.13 -31.90
N ILE A 646 -24.67 10.22 -31.99
CA ILE A 646 -24.48 11.44 -31.21
C ILE A 646 -25.79 11.74 -30.48
N SER A 647 -25.77 11.78 -29.15
CA SER A 647 -26.92 12.25 -28.36
C SER A 647 -27.18 13.74 -28.59
N ASP A 648 -28.42 14.19 -28.44
CA ASP A 648 -28.84 15.60 -28.57
C ASP A 648 -27.93 16.64 -27.91
N ASN A 649 -27.36 16.30 -26.75
CA ASN A 649 -26.57 17.23 -25.95
C ASN A 649 -25.06 17.14 -26.25
N GLY A 650 -24.66 16.31 -27.21
CA GLY A 650 -23.27 15.97 -27.51
C GLY A 650 -22.54 15.19 -26.40
N CYS A 651 -23.21 14.85 -25.29
CA CYS A 651 -22.63 14.18 -24.14
C CYS A 651 -22.19 12.73 -24.43
N LEU A 652 -22.90 12.05 -25.33
CA LEU A 652 -22.57 10.70 -25.78
C LEU A 652 -22.26 10.72 -27.27
N ARG A 653 -21.02 10.36 -27.61
CA ARG A 653 -20.56 10.14 -28.98
C ARG A 653 -19.99 8.73 -29.06
N HIS A 654 -20.51 7.93 -29.98
CA HIS A 654 -19.99 6.61 -30.29
C HIS A 654 -19.62 6.56 -31.77
N GLU A 655 -18.43 6.03 -32.09
CA GLU A 655 -17.99 5.79 -33.46
C GLU A 655 -17.67 4.30 -33.63
N SER A 656 -18.24 3.67 -34.67
CA SER A 656 -18.01 2.26 -34.95
C SER A 656 -16.59 2.02 -35.47
N SER A 657 -15.87 1.06 -34.90
CA SER A 657 -14.51 0.68 -35.34
C SER A 657 -14.50 -0.47 -36.37
N ASN A 658 -15.55 -1.29 -36.44
CA ASN A 658 -15.65 -2.44 -37.35
C ASN A 658 -17.01 -2.44 -38.05
N ILE A 659 -17.06 -1.95 -39.29
CA ILE A 659 -18.23 -2.16 -40.15
C ILE A 659 -17.97 -3.39 -41.00
N SER A 660 -18.74 -4.46 -40.77
CA SER A 660 -18.79 -5.61 -41.66
C SER A 660 -19.56 -5.24 -42.94
N SER A 661 -18.93 -4.46 -43.82
CA SER A 661 -19.47 -4.22 -45.17
C SER A 661 -19.07 -5.39 -46.09
N ARG A 662 -19.90 -5.69 -47.09
CA ARG A 662 -19.49 -6.59 -48.18
C ARG A 662 -18.24 -6.03 -48.84
N SER A 663 -17.27 -6.88 -49.15
CA SER A 663 -16.02 -6.50 -49.80
C SER A 663 -16.29 -5.65 -51.05
N PRO A 664 -15.56 -4.53 -51.23
CA PRO A 664 -15.79 -3.65 -52.37
C PRO A 664 -15.54 -4.42 -53.69
N PRO A 665 -16.29 -4.09 -54.76
CA PRO A 665 -16.12 -4.70 -56.06
C PRO A 665 -14.76 -4.35 -56.67
N ILE A 666 -14.16 -5.31 -57.38
CA ILE A 666 -12.90 -5.11 -58.10
C ILE A 666 -13.16 -4.15 -59.27
N LEU A 667 -12.48 -3.01 -59.29
CA LEU A 667 -12.62 -1.98 -60.32
C LEU A 667 -11.63 -2.23 -61.47
N ILE A 668 -12.15 -2.40 -62.69
CA ILE A 668 -11.37 -2.52 -63.93
C ILE A 668 -11.61 -1.27 -64.78
N CYS A 669 -10.60 -0.42 -64.89
CA CYS A 669 -10.64 0.75 -65.76
C CYS A 669 -10.17 0.36 -67.17
N ILE A 670 -11.02 0.55 -68.18
CA ILE A 670 -10.67 0.30 -69.57
C ILE A 670 -10.48 1.67 -70.24
N SER A 671 -9.25 2.16 -70.25
CA SER A 671 -8.84 3.25 -71.14
C SER A 671 -8.25 2.65 -72.41
N THR A 672 -8.87 2.84 -73.56
CA THR A 672 -8.23 2.45 -74.83
C THR A 672 -8.33 3.60 -75.83
N PRO A 673 -7.40 3.68 -76.81
CA PRO A 673 -7.45 2.72 -77.91
C PRO A 673 -6.09 2.22 -78.43
N HIS A 674 -5.17 1.70 -77.61
CA HIS A 674 -4.02 0.89 -78.11
C HIS A 674 -3.63 -0.17 -77.08
N SER A 675 -3.64 -1.46 -77.44
CA SER A 675 -3.27 -2.57 -76.56
C SER A 675 -1.98 -3.25 -77.05
N ILE A 676 -1.01 -3.40 -76.15
CA ILE A 676 0.15 -4.26 -76.35
C ILE A 676 -0.09 -5.49 -75.46
N SER A 677 -0.20 -6.67 -76.09
CA SER A 677 -0.33 -7.94 -75.39
C SER A 677 0.95 -8.74 -75.59
N VAL A 678 1.69 -8.97 -74.50
CA VAL A 678 2.81 -9.90 -74.51
C VAL A 678 2.24 -11.31 -74.32
N ILE A 679 2.21 -12.08 -75.39
CA ILE A 679 1.77 -13.47 -75.35
C ILE A 679 3.00 -14.32 -75.00
N ASN A 680 2.97 -14.96 -73.84
CA ASN A 680 3.90 -16.03 -73.52
C ASN A 680 3.07 -17.23 -73.09
N ASP A 681 2.66 -18.02 -74.07
CA ASP A 681 1.68 -19.08 -73.84
C ASP A 681 2.25 -20.30 -73.10
N THR A 682 3.53 -20.32 -72.67
CA THR A 682 4.07 -21.55 -72.08
C THR A 682 5.02 -21.48 -70.87
N GLN A 683 5.55 -20.36 -70.34
CA GLN A 683 6.30 -20.39 -69.06
C GLN A 683 6.70 -19.03 -68.43
N PRO A 684 6.86 -18.93 -67.09
CA PRO A 684 7.39 -17.73 -66.42
C PRO A 684 8.89 -17.47 -66.69
N PHE A 685 9.31 -16.19 -66.68
CA PHE A 685 10.69 -15.76 -66.93
C PHE A 685 11.65 -16.10 -65.79
N LEU A 686 12.81 -16.70 -66.10
CA LEU A 686 13.86 -17.05 -65.14
C LEU A 686 15.04 -16.05 -65.15
N ALA A 687 15.57 -15.66 -63.99
CA ALA A 687 16.68 -14.72 -63.90
C ALA A 687 18.03 -15.36 -64.30
N GLY A 688 18.86 -14.64 -65.06
CA GLY A 688 20.25 -15.03 -65.39
C GLY A 688 20.45 -15.87 -66.65
N VAL A 689 19.38 -16.16 -67.40
CA VAL A 689 19.44 -16.94 -68.66
C VAL A 689 18.85 -16.11 -69.81
N VAL A 690 19.58 -15.99 -70.92
CA VAL A 690 19.10 -15.29 -72.12
C VAL A 690 17.89 -16.03 -72.70
N GLN A 691 16.73 -15.36 -72.70
CA GLN A 691 15.46 -15.90 -73.21
C GLN A 691 14.97 -15.05 -74.39
N LYS A 692 14.38 -15.71 -75.39
CA LYS A 692 13.84 -15.06 -76.59
C LYS A 692 12.36 -14.77 -76.36
N VAL A 693 11.95 -13.51 -76.51
CA VAL A 693 10.55 -13.06 -76.31
C VAL A 693 9.98 -12.68 -77.66
N GLU A 694 8.79 -13.18 -77.97
CA GLU A 694 7.98 -12.74 -79.12
C GLU A 694 6.92 -11.75 -78.62
N VAL A 695 6.78 -10.62 -79.31
CA VAL A 695 5.81 -9.58 -78.95
C VAL A 695 4.93 -9.34 -80.17
N GLU A 696 3.63 -9.55 -79.99
CA GLU A 696 2.64 -9.26 -81.02
C GLU A 696 2.04 -7.89 -80.76
N ILE A 697 2.07 -7.01 -81.77
CA ILE A 697 1.58 -5.64 -81.67
C ILE A 697 0.42 -5.49 -82.64
N GLU A 698 -0.78 -5.31 -82.10
CA GLU A 698 -1.97 -5.03 -82.90
C GLU A 698 -2.27 -3.52 -82.83
N ALA A 699 -2.01 -2.80 -83.94
CA ALA A 699 -2.31 -1.39 -84.08
C ALA A 699 -3.41 -1.18 -85.12
N LYS A 700 -4.34 -0.23 -84.87
CA LYS A 700 -5.43 0.05 -85.81
C LYS A 700 -5.03 0.94 -87.00
N ASN A 701 -3.81 1.47 -87.07
CA ASN A 701 -3.30 2.29 -88.18
C ASN A 701 -1.83 1.93 -88.51
N ASP A 702 -1.41 2.23 -89.76
CA ASP A 702 -0.08 1.94 -90.29
C ASP A 702 1.05 2.48 -89.39
N ILE A 703 1.91 1.56 -88.93
CA ILE A 703 3.12 1.89 -88.16
C ILE A 703 4.23 2.22 -89.17
N LEU A 704 4.87 3.39 -89.05
CA LEU A 704 6.02 3.76 -89.88
C LEU A 704 7.17 2.76 -89.65
N SER A 705 7.82 2.33 -90.74
CA SER A 705 8.79 1.22 -90.78
C SER A 705 10.04 1.38 -89.89
N GLU A 706 10.25 2.55 -89.27
CA GLU A 706 11.41 2.85 -88.41
C GLU A 706 11.00 3.19 -86.96
N THR A 707 9.85 2.71 -86.50
CA THR A 707 9.41 2.95 -85.12
C THR A 707 10.25 2.09 -84.14
N ASN A 708 11.19 2.73 -83.45
CA ASN A 708 12.04 2.07 -82.45
C ASN A 708 11.23 1.72 -81.18
N LEU A 709 11.17 0.43 -80.84
CA LEU A 709 10.65 -0.06 -79.57
C LEU A 709 11.77 -0.01 -78.52
N GLN A 710 11.60 0.79 -77.47
CA GLN A 710 12.51 0.79 -76.31
C GLN A 710 11.90 -0.01 -75.15
N PHE A 711 12.62 -1.04 -74.71
CA PHE A 711 12.36 -1.70 -73.43
C PHE A 711 13.09 -0.92 -72.34
N LEU A 712 12.33 -0.19 -71.51
CA LEU A 712 12.87 0.42 -70.31
C LEU A 712 12.84 -0.61 -69.17
N PRO A 713 13.97 -0.93 -68.52
CA PRO A 713 13.94 -1.79 -67.34
C PRO A 713 13.20 -1.06 -66.22
N SER A 714 12.07 -1.61 -65.77
CA SER A 714 11.49 -1.19 -64.49
C SER A 714 12.34 -1.75 -63.35
N PRO A 715 12.51 -1.04 -62.23
CA PRO A 715 13.20 -1.61 -61.06
C PRO A 715 12.49 -2.90 -60.62
N PRO A 716 13.23 -3.97 -60.24
CA PRO A 716 12.61 -5.23 -59.90
C PRO A 716 11.74 -5.08 -58.64
N HIS A 717 10.41 -5.20 -58.80
CA HIS A 717 9.53 -5.53 -57.68
C HIS A 717 9.68 -7.02 -57.38
N LEU A 718 10.74 -7.37 -56.66
CA LEU A 718 10.85 -8.67 -56.00
C LEU A 718 9.93 -8.67 -54.78
N GLN A 719 8.78 -9.36 -54.86
CA GLN A 719 8.08 -9.83 -53.68
C GLN A 719 8.67 -11.18 -53.28
N PHE A 720 9.30 -11.23 -52.11
CA PHE A 720 9.55 -12.51 -51.44
C PHE A 720 8.19 -13.05 -50.97
N LEU A 721 7.83 -14.25 -51.44
CA LEU A 721 6.79 -15.06 -50.81
C LEU A 721 7.29 -15.44 -49.41
N VAL A 722 6.61 -14.98 -48.37
CA VAL A 722 6.70 -15.54 -47.00
C VAL A 722 5.61 -16.57 -46.84
#